data_AF-A0A0G0WI74-F1
#
_entry.id   AF-A0A0G0WI74-F1
#
_cell.length_a   1.000
_cell.length_b   1.000
_cell.length_c   1.000
_cell.angle_alpha   90.00
_cell.angle_beta   90.00
_cell.angle_gamma   90.00
#
_symmetry.space_group_name_H-M   'P 1'
#
loop_
_entity.id
_entity.type
_entity.pdbx_description
1 polymer ?
#
loop_
_entity_poly.entity_id
_entity_poly.type
_entity_poly.pdbx_seq_one_letter_code
_entity_poly.pdbx_strand_id
1 'polypeptide(L)'
;KDFTTIQAAVNGATTGDDITIDTGAYPEAVTIASKDLDLIGSGGAVTATSFTLASTTVSGSTDVTAPTVQVNASAKITDGVLLSSSVLNIGSGTFTDNFTIDKDLTVTCGVGGGTTTQTKGIVITANGVTVNNCTFSGNIAGDAFINLDSDTAHSGISLTNNTFSGAITTWHLIRAGGNKTDLTITGNTFTGSTSGTDNAMILLGVAGDNIDVSNNSFSSFPSTYGFVAIQQNASGGARTTDLTIDSNTFDYTGYANGSGSEAISVRYASHVVVTNNILTGSASATTYEAGITLASVNSTGGQSVISGNTVDGFSRGIRIQRWASGDGNSDDIEITNNAVTDGVVLTGSESSTGVGLFLAGVTNLFVDENTVTGHTNAGVYIPATVSDGGANTITNMIIGGSTASFNDFSSNTDGMDNFTTTTASAQYNWWGSSTGPNHSPENIPGVGSSVSDYVDYSPWCTNSSCTTFGSSDPIDHFDIDPSAGSAIVNVLITLTVTAKDSADITRVNDTSVVSMAADHGASLGTLLLTLISGTRDTTVTNSVTGTVNVSGIKVGGSATGSTSVSFTSSDPDAPTIISHSPADDATDVAVTTVPYITFSEALKASTVNSTNIQLKKYSDNSNVSATVSLVEGGTRVNITPDSSLANNTQYYFAVSTSVQDEAGNALVTALDVGSRDSHEFTTVAIEPVVVDEIVAESSTATADDTYINGWHYIYRITVNTDETDLSVKFTDWDNADTTDTIAANGNMRVLFNSVTANGLGAVVGLTDSDIEDGFGDVDSYAIGNDYTDQSPSVIDISGLDTSSVRDGRQVQFDVYTKLPVTTVPGFYTTTYGIQVN
;
A
#
# COMPACT_ATOMS: atom_id res chain seq x y z
N LYS A 1 55.84 -10.14 73.01
CA LYS A 1 56.90 -10.40 71.99
C LYS A 1 56.68 -9.36 70.92
N ASP A 2 57.75 -8.73 70.44
CA ASP A 2 57.61 -7.63 69.48
C ASP A 2 57.90 -8.16 68.08
N PHE A 3 57.10 -7.75 67.10
CA PHE A 3 57.19 -8.18 65.71
C PHE A 3 57.11 -6.94 64.80
N THR A 4 57.74 -7.01 63.62
CA THR A 4 57.79 -5.89 62.67
C THR A 4 56.65 -5.89 61.64
N THR A 5 55.86 -6.96 61.58
CA THR A 5 54.77 -7.18 60.62
C THR A 5 53.63 -7.91 61.33
N ILE A 6 52.40 -7.65 60.92
CA ILE A 6 51.20 -8.30 61.44
C ILE A 6 51.27 -9.81 61.17
N GLN A 7 51.70 -10.24 59.97
CA GLN A 7 51.79 -11.67 59.66
C GLN A 7 52.76 -12.44 60.57
N ALA A 8 53.92 -11.84 60.88
CA ALA A 8 54.87 -12.47 61.80
C ALA A 8 54.31 -12.61 63.22
N ALA A 9 53.56 -11.61 63.70
CA ALA A 9 52.86 -11.68 64.99
C ALA A 9 51.80 -12.80 64.99
N VAL A 10 50.96 -12.85 63.95
CA VAL A 10 49.95 -13.92 63.76
C VAL A 10 50.60 -15.31 63.72
N ASN A 11 51.74 -15.46 63.04
CA ASN A 11 52.47 -16.72 62.99
C ASN A 11 53.01 -17.14 64.37
N GLY A 12 53.46 -16.16 65.17
CA GLY A 12 54.04 -16.36 66.50
C GLY A 12 53.05 -16.53 67.64
N ALA A 13 51.78 -16.16 67.45
CA ALA A 13 50.71 -16.24 68.45
C ALA A 13 50.12 -17.66 68.61
N THR A 14 49.46 -17.90 69.74
CA THR A 14 48.62 -19.09 70.04
C THR A 14 47.14 -18.72 70.12
N THR A 15 46.25 -19.71 70.00
CA THR A 15 44.80 -19.51 70.16
C THR A 15 44.48 -18.86 71.50
N GLY A 16 43.73 -17.75 71.49
CA GLY A 16 43.37 -16.93 72.65
C GLY A 16 44.33 -15.77 72.95
N ASP A 17 45.36 -15.56 72.13
CA ASP A 17 46.30 -14.44 72.31
C ASP A 17 45.71 -13.12 71.76
N ASP A 18 46.00 -12.03 72.48
CA ASP A 18 45.80 -10.65 72.01
C ASP A 18 47.04 -10.17 71.24
N ILE A 19 46.84 -9.65 70.03
CA ILE A 19 47.87 -8.98 69.23
C ILE A 19 47.57 -7.49 69.22
N THR A 20 48.31 -6.72 70.02
CA THR A 20 48.27 -5.26 69.96
C THR A 20 49.07 -4.74 68.78
N ILE A 21 48.49 -3.86 67.97
CA ILE A 21 49.11 -3.31 66.76
C ILE A 21 49.19 -1.79 66.87
N ASP A 22 50.40 -1.25 66.78
CA ASP A 22 50.65 0.19 66.77
C ASP A 22 50.06 0.84 65.50
N THR A 23 49.56 2.06 65.64
CA THR A 23 48.99 2.86 64.54
C THR A 23 49.93 2.95 63.33
N GLY A 24 49.43 2.66 62.13
CA GLY A 24 50.23 2.73 60.90
C GLY A 24 49.66 1.94 59.71
N ALA A 25 50.20 2.17 58.52
CA ALA A 25 49.91 1.38 57.33
C ALA A 25 50.93 0.26 57.16
N TYR A 26 50.45 -0.98 57.08
CA TYR A 26 51.22 -2.21 56.93
C TYR A 26 50.94 -2.76 55.53
N PRO A 27 51.84 -2.57 54.53
CA PRO A 27 51.60 -2.97 53.15
C PRO A 27 51.81 -4.49 52.96
N GLU A 28 51.03 -5.29 53.67
CA GLU A 28 51.09 -6.75 53.67
C GLU A 28 49.69 -7.38 53.61
N ALA A 29 49.61 -8.57 53.00
CA ALA A 29 48.45 -9.44 53.06
C ALA A 29 48.61 -10.38 54.25
N VAL A 30 47.63 -10.40 55.15
CA VAL A 30 47.71 -11.15 56.41
C VAL A 30 46.77 -12.35 56.34
N THR A 31 47.32 -13.56 56.44
CA THR A 31 46.57 -14.81 56.57
C THR A 31 46.53 -15.26 58.02
N ILE A 32 45.31 -15.43 58.54
CA ILE A 32 45.04 -15.95 59.87
C ILE A 32 44.61 -17.42 59.72
N ALA A 33 45.51 -18.33 60.09
CA ALA A 33 45.35 -19.77 59.87
C ALA A 33 45.08 -20.51 61.19
N SER A 34 43.89 -21.07 61.34
CA SER A 34 43.48 -22.01 62.41
C SER A 34 43.79 -21.59 63.87
N LYS A 35 43.85 -20.30 64.18
CA LYS A 35 44.03 -19.73 65.54
C LYS A 35 42.93 -18.74 65.86
N ASP A 36 42.35 -18.81 67.06
CA ASP A 36 41.47 -17.74 67.53
C ASP A 36 42.33 -16.60 68.10
N LEU A 37 42.21 -15.38 67.59
CA LEU A 37 43.09 -14.25 67.96
C LEU A 37 42.27 -12.96 68.06
N ASP A 38 42.66 -12.06 68.96
CA ASP A 38 42.09 -10.71 69.04
C ASP A 38 43.13 -9.70 68.50
N LEU A 39 42.81 -8.98 67.42
CA LEU A 39 43.68 -7.96 66.83
C LEU A 39 43.27 -6.56 67.31
N ILE A 40 44.06 -5.96 68.19
CA ILE A 40 43.70 -4.73 68.90
C ILE A 40 44.60 -3.58 68.42
N GLY A 41 44.05 -2.70 67.59
CA GLY A 41 44.71 -1.45 67.20
C GLY A 41 44.83 -0.49 68.39
N SER A 42 45.92 0.27 68.46
CA SER A 42 46.23 1.18 69.57
C SER A 42 45.41 2.49 69.57
N GLY A 43 44.20 2.53 69.01
CA GLY A 43 43.34 3.73 68.94
C GLY A 43 43.59 4.67 67.75
N GLY A 44 44.27 4.20 66.70
CA GLY A 44 44.52 4.94 65.45
C GLY A 44 44.45 4.01 64.23
N ALA A 45 44.39 4.55 63.01
CA ALA A 45 44.21 3.76 61.78
C ALA A 45 45.36 2.75 61.57
N VAL A 46 45.10 1.47 61.85
CA VAL A 46 45.95 0.34 61.47
C VAL A 46 45.40 -0.22 60.18
N THR A 47 46.15 -0.19 59.08
CA THR A 47 45.64 -0.65 57.77
C THR A 47 46.55 -1.67 57.12
N ALA A 48 46.02 -2.87 56.84
CA ALA A 48 46.67 -3.89 56.01
C ALA A 48 46.19 -3.83 54.55
N THR A 49 46.88 -4.50 53.61
CA THR A 49 46.38 -4.55 52.21
C THR A 49 45.17 -5.47 52.07
N SER A 50 45.15 -6.58 52.83
CA SER A 50 44.04 -7.54 52.87
C SER A 50 44.19 -8.50 54.04
N PHE A 51 43.08 -9.03 54.55
CA PHE A 51 43.09 -10.20 55.44
C PHE A 51 42.54 -11.44 54.75
N THR A 52 43.05 -12.62 55.08
CA THR A 52 42.50 -13.93 54.68
C THR A 52 42.27 -14.79 55.92
N LEU A 53 41.02 -15.20 56.13
CA LEU A 53 40.60 -16.01 57.27
C LEU A 53 40.41 -17.46 56.82
N ALA A 54 41.24 -18.39 57.30
CA ALA A 54 41.27 -19.76 56.79
C ALA A 54 40.37 -20.75 57.56
N SER A 55 40.30 -20.67 58.90
CA SER A 55 39.48 -21.56 59.75
C SER A 55 39.40 -21.11 61.22
N THR A 56 39.39 -19.80 61.47
CA THR A 56 39.65 -19.16 62.77
C THR A 56 38.42 -18.46 63.34
N THR A 57 38.42 -18.09 64.63
CA THR A 57 37.56 -17.06 65.22
C THR A 57 38.41 -15.81 65.50
N VAL A 58 38.10 -14.67 64.91
CA VAL A 58 38.75 -13.39 65.26
C VAL A 58 37.71 -12.58 66.02
N SER A 59 37.72 -12.71 67.35
CA SER A 59 36.86 -11.93 68.24
C SER A 59 37.54 -10.64 68.65
N GLY A 60 36.81 -9.68 69.23
CA GLY A 60 37.41 -8.56 69.98
C GLY A 60 38.30 -7.59 69.20
N SER A 61 38.41 -7.72 67.87
CA SER A 61 39.29 -6.85 67.08
C SER A 61 38.73 -5.44 66.97
N THR A 62 39.57 -4.45 67.21
CA THR A 62 39.20 -3.03 67.21
C THR A 62 40.27 -2.22 66.48
N ASP A 63 39.88 -1.20 65.72
CA ASP A 63 40.79 -0.25 65.06
C ASP A 63 41.80 -0.86 64.05
N VAL A 64 41.53 -2.06 63.54
CA VAL A 64 42.31 -2.72 62.47
C VAL A 64 41.45 -2.79 61.20
N THR A 65 41.98 -2.28 60.08
CA THR A 65 41.25 -2.14 58.82
C THR A 65 41.98 -2.78 57.64
N ALA A 66 41.23 -3.19 56.62
CA ALA A 66 41.75 -3.51 55.30
C ALA A 66 40.69 -3.24 54.21
N PRO A 67 41.07 -2.83 53.00
CA PRO A 67 40.12 -2.62 51.90
C PRO A 67 39.32 -3.87 51.52
N THR A 68 39.89 -5.06 51.73
CA THR A 68 39.27 -6.35 51.41
C THR A 68 39.60 -7.39 52.46
N VAL A 69 38.59 -8.13 52.90
CA VAL A 69 38.77 -9.32 53.75
C VAL A 69 38.23 -10.55 53.02
N GLN A 70 39.08 -11.56 52.85
CA GLN A 70 38.72 -12.85 52.26
C GLN A 70 38.40 -13.85 53.38
N VAL A 71 37.22 -14.47 53.31
CA VAL A 71 36.82 -15.54 54.23
C VAL A 71 36.79 -16.86 53.48
N ASN A 72 37.60 -17.84 53.88
CA ASN A 72 37.60 -19.18 53.30
C ASN A 72 36.54 -20.07 53.97
N ALA A 73 36.25 -21.21 53.34
CA ALA A 73 35.39 -22.23 53.92
C ALA A 73 35.85 -22.59 55.34
N SER A 74 34.90 -22.72 56.27
CA SER A 74 35.12 -23.04 57.70
C SER A 74 35.61 -21.92 58.63
N ALA A 75 35.86 -20.70 58.14
CA ALA A 75 35.97 -19.51 59.01
C ALA A 75 34.58 -18.93 59.32
N LYS A 76 34.40 -18.22 60.44
CA LYS A 76 33.12 -17.54 60.72
C LYS A 76 33.05 -16.23 59.96
N ILE A 77 31.88 -15.88 59.45
CA ILE A 77 31.70 -14.67 58.65
C ILE A 77 31.88 -13.41 59.51
N THR A 78 31.53 -13.47 60.81
CA THR A 78 31.75 -12.38 61.79
C THR A 78 33.21 -11.94 61.87
N ASP A 79 34.14 -12.87 61.71
CA ASP A 79 35.57 -12.63 61.87
C ASP A 79 36.11 -11.67 60.79
N GLY A 80 35.51 -11.71 59.60
CA GLY A 80 35.91 -10.83 58.50
C GLY A 80 35.34 -9.42 58.60
N VAL A 81 34.21 -9.27 59.30
CA VAL A 81 33.54 -7.97 59.51
C VAL A 81 34.09 -7.22 60.71
N LEU A 82 34.59 -7.93 61.72
CA LEU A 82 35.27 -7.32 62.88
C LEU A 82 36.59 -6.62 62.48
N LEU A 83 37.26 -7.14 61.44
CA LEU A 83 38.35 -6.45 60.75
C LEU A 83 37.73 -5.40 59.82
N SER A 84 37.65 -4.14 60.27
CA SER A 84 36.94 -3.05 59.57
C SER A 84 37.33 -2.98 58.09
N SER A 85 36.41 -3.42 57.21
CA SER A 85 36.60 -3.46 55.77
C SER A 85 35.38 -2.90 55.06
N SER A 86 35.60 -2.32 53.87
CA SER A 86 34.51 -1.88 52.97
C SER A 86 34.03 -2.99 52.05
N VAL A 87 34.83 -4.05 51.88
CA VAL A 87 34.53 -5.21 51.02
C VAL A 87 34.85 -6.51 51.75
N LEU A 88 33.87 -7.40 51.82
CA LEU A 88 33.98 -8.76 52.32
C LEU A 88 33.82 -9.75 51.16
N ASN A 89 34.85 -10.55 50.89
CA ASN A 89 34.83 -11.59 49.87
C ASN A 89 34.68 -12.97 50.53
N ILE A 90 33.56 -13.63 50.30
CA ILE A 90 33.27 -14.96 50.83
C ILE A 90 33.66 -16.01 49.77
N GLY A 91 34.58 -16.89 50.13
CA GLY A 91 35.05 -17.99 49.27
C GLY A 91 34.03 -19.11 49.10
N SER A 92 34.30 -20.04 48.18
CA SER A 92 33.52 -21.28 47.99
C SER A 92 33.52 -22.16 49.24
N GLY A 93 32.34 -22.49 49.78
CA GLY A 93 32.18 -23.45 50.87
C GLY A 93 30.90 -23.29 51.69
N THR A 94 30.66 -24.24 52.61
CA THR A 94 29.50 -24.23 53.51
C THR A 94 29.75 -23.36 54.75
N PHE A 95 28.79 -22.48 55.06
CA PHE A 95 28.81 -21.62 56.25
C PHE A 95 27.49 -21.80 57.01
N THR A 96 27.56 -21.96 58.34
CA THR A 96 26.41 -22.33 59.18
C THR A 96 26.04 -21.29 60.23
N ASP A 97 26.85 -20.25 60.40
CA ASP A 97 26.67 -19.21 61.42
C ASP A 97 25.89 -18.01 60.85
N ASN A 98 25.10 -17.36 61.71
CA ASN A 98 24.39 -16.14 61.36
C ASN A 98 25.38 -15.02 61.06
N PHE A 99 24.99 -14.13 60.15
CA PHE A 99 25.80 -12.99 59.77
C PHE A 99 25.05 -11.67 59.93
N THR A 100 25.49 -10.82 60.85
CA THR A 100 24.95 -9.46 61.04
C THR A 100 25.86 -8.43 60.40
N ILE A 101 25.29 -7.52 59.61
CA ILE A 101 25.96 -6.38 58.98
C ILE A 101 25.46 -5.10 59.65
N ASP A 102 26.35 -4.43 60.38
CA ASP A 102 26.08 -3.24 61.20
C ASP A 102 26.82 -1.99 60.72
N LYS A 103 27.37 -2.02 59.50
CA LYS A 103 28.11 -0.94 58.85
C LYS A 103 27.96 -0.98 57.33
N ASP A 104 28.31 0.11 56.66
CA ASP A 104 28.45 0.17 55.20
C ASP A 104 29.41 -0.92 54.72
N LEU A 105 28.89 -1.86 53.93
CA LEU A 105 29.64 -3.06 53.55
C LEU A 105 29.17 -3.61 52.21
N THR A 106 30.13 -3.91 51.33
CA THR A 106 29.88 -4.74 50.15
C THR A 106 30.30 -6.18 50.43
N VAL A 107 29.35 -7.10 50.39
CA VAL A 107 29.58 -8.53 50.49
C VAL A 107 29.51 -9.11 49.09
N THR A 108 30.61 -9.72 48.63
CA THR A 108 30.61 -10.52 47.41
C THR A 108 30.93 -11.96 47.74
N CYS A 109 30.15 -12.88 47.20
CA CYS A 109 30.49 -14.29 47.23
C CYS A 109 31.18 -14.65 45.90
N GLY A 110 32.24 -15.46 45.95
CA GLY A 110 32.92 -15.91 44.73
C GLY A 110 31.98 -16.69 43.80
N VAL A 111 32.29 -16.75 42.50
CA VAL A 111 31.64 -17.65 41.53
C VAL A 111 31.90 -19.11 41.95
N GLY A 112 31.02 -19.68 42.78
CA GLY A 112 31.19 -21.00 43.42
C GLY A 112 31.10 -21.02 44.96
N GLY A 113 30.76 -19.90 45.59
CA GLY A 113 30.44 -19.66 47.01
C GLY A 113 29.30 -20.46 47.67
N GLY A 114 29.14 -21.77 47.42
CA GLY A 114 27.93 -22.48 47.86
C GLY A 114 27.80 -22.68 49.37
N THR A 115 26.98 -21.88 50.06
CA THR A 115 26.62 -22.16 51.46
C THR A 115 25.47 -23.17 51.49
N THR A 116 25.79 -24.46 51.64
CA THR A 116 24.83 -25.56 51.42
C THR A 116 23.89 -25.89 52.57
N THR A 117 23.94 -25.19 53.72
CA THR A 117 22.93 -25.32 54.79
C THR A 117 23.11 -24.22 55.83
N GLN A 118 22.18 -23.27 55.92
CA GLN A 118 22.04 -22.38 57.09
C GLN A 118 20.79 -22.75 57.91
N THR A 119 20.82 -22.47 59.21
CA THR A 119 19.66 -22.46 60.11
C THR A 119 19.12 -21.04 60.39
N LYS A 120 19.83 -19.95 60.01
CA LYS A 120 19.36 -18.55 59.79
C LYS A 120 20.33 -17.79 58.83
N GLY A 121 19.87 -16.76 58.11
CA GLY A 121 20.64 -16.07 57.04
C GLY A 121 21.42 -14.79 57.44
N ILE A 122 21.33 -13.73 56.62
CA ILE A 122 21.97 -12.41 56.80
C ILE A 122 20.99 -11.44 57.48
N VAL A 123 21.44 -10.72 58.49
CA VAL A 123 20.70 -9.63 59.14
C VAL A 123 21.40 -8.30 58.84
N ILE A 124 20.70 -7.36 58.21
CA ILE A 124 21.21 -6.04 57.85
C ILE A 124 20.61 -4.99 58.81
N THR A 125 21.47 -4.30 59.56
CA THR A 125 21.10 -3.25 60.51
C THR A 125 21.85 -1.93 60.22
N ALA A 126 22.25 -1.70 58.97
CA ALA A 126 23.02 -0.53 58.53
C ALA A 126 22.61 -0.06 57.13
N ASN A 127 23.07 1.16 56.79
CA ASN A 127 22.91 1.75 55.48
C ASN A 127 24.02 1.27 54.53
N GLY A 128 23.88 1.55 53.22
CA GLY A 128 24.97 1.38 52.27
C GLY A 128 25.47 -0.06 52.14
N VAL A 129 24.59 -1.04 52.29
CA VAL A 129 24.93 -2.47 52.25
C VAL A 129 24.64 -3.04 50.88
N THR A 130 25.62 -3.70 50.28
CA THR A 130 25.45 -4.47 49.04
C THR A 130 25.71 -5.95 49.30
N VAL A 131 24.78 -6.81 48.91
CA VAL A 131 24.97 -8.28 48.89
C VAL A 131 24.87 -8.74 47.45
N ASN A 132 26.00 -9.17 46.89
CA ASN A 132 26.11 -9.51 45.47
C ASN A 132 26.63 -10.93 45.23
N ASN A 133 26.03 -11.62 44.26
CA ASN A 133 26.50 -12.90 43.73
C ASN A 133 26.57 -14.03 44.77
N CYS A 134 25.70 -14.00 45.78
CA CYS A 134 25.65 -15.00 46.84
C CYS A 134 24.61 -16.09 46.56
N THR A 135 24.92 -17.34 46.95
CA THR A 135 24.00 -18.47 46.84
C THR A 135 23.52 -18.91 48.22
N PHE A 136 22.22 -18.81 48.44
CA PHE A 136 21.50 -19.20 49.63
C PHE A 136 20.77 -20.52 49.37
N SER A 137 21.05 -21.55 50.18
CA SER A 137 20.37 -22.84 50.04
C SER A 137 20.19 -23.57 51.38
N GLY A 138 19.22 -24.49 51.40
CA GLY A 138 18.88 -25.29 52.58
C GLY A 138 17.62 -24.78 53.30
N ASN A 139 17.34 -25.36 54.47
CA ASN A 139 16.16 -25.05 55.25
C ASN A 139 16.51 -24.21 56.49
N ILE A 140 16.12 -22.92 56.52
CA ILE A 140 16.18 -22.11 57.74
C ILE A 140 14.80 -22.21 58.43
N ALA A 141 14.76 -22.70 59.67
CA ALA A 141 13.53 -22.70 60.46
C ALA A 141 13.30 -21.29 61.03
N GLY A 142 12.60 -20.42 60.30
CA GLY A 142 12.28 -19.06 60.77
C GLY A 142 12.25 -17.95 59.69
N ASP A 143 12.44 -16.71 60.15
CA ASP A 143 12.14 -15.40 59.52
C ASP A 143 12.51 -15.25 58.01
N ALA A 144 13.77 -14.94 57.66
CA ALA A 144 14.22 -14.75 56.27
C ALA A 144 15.70 -15.09 56.02
N PHE A 145 16.08 -15.35 54.76
CA PHE A 145 17.49 -15.50 54.36
C PHE A 145 18.22 -14.17 54.37
N ILE A 146 17.55 -13.09 53.95
CA ILE A 146 18.05 -11.74 54.13
C ILE A 146 16.97 -10.97 54.87
N ASN A 147 17.27 -10.56 56.09
CA ASN A 147 16.38 -9.81 56.96
C ASN A 147 16.96 -8.40 57.16
N LEU A 148 16.29 -7.39 56.63
CA LEU A 148 16.63 -6.00 56.88
C LEU A 148 15.79 -5.58 58.09
N ASP A 149 16.46 -5.06 59.12
CA ASP A 149 15.91 -4.74 60.44
C ASP A 149 14.42 -4.33 60.41
N SER A 150 13.62 -4.99 61.26
CA SER A 150 12.17 -5.03 61.13
C SER A 150 11.47 -3.69 61.38
N ASP A 151 12.14 -2.73 62.04
CA ASP A 151 11.51 -1.48 62.47
C ASP A 151 12.39 -0.22 62.31
N THR A 152 13.66 -0.38 61.91
CA THR A 152 14.62 0.73 61.79
C THR A 152 14.75 1.20 60.34
N ALA A 153 14.80 2.53 60.14
CA ALA A 153 14.97 3.10 58.81
C ALA A 153 16.37 2.85 58.27
N HIS A 154 16.48 2.30 57.06
CA HIS A 154 17.76 2.08 56.39
C HIS A 154 17.72 2.53 54.93
N SER A 155 18.85 2.99 54.42
CA SER A 155 18.97 3.51 53.06
C SER A 155 20.13 2.91 52.25
N GLY A 156 19.97 2.85 50.94
CA GLY A 156 21.02 2.46 50.00
C GLY A 156 21.41 0.99 50.10
N ILE A 157 20.41 0.10 50.15
CA ILE A 157 20.63 -1.35 50.24
C ILE A 157 20.45 -1.97 48.85
N SER A 158 21.41 -2.79 48.42
CA SER A 158 21.38 -3.46 47.12
C SER A 158 21.58 -4.96 47.25
N LEU A 159 20.60 -5.74 46.77
CA LEU A 159 20.63 -7.20 46.71
C LEU A 159 20.69 -7.62 45.24
N THR A 160 21.88 -7.97 44.77
CA THR A 160 22.17 -8.15 43.34
C THR A 160 22.65 -9.56 42.99
N ASN A 161 22.14 -10.14 41.90
CA ASN A 161 22.63 -11.40 41.33
C ASN A 161 22.69 -12.59 42.32
N ASN A 162 21.85 -12.59 43.36
CA ASN A 162 21.85 -13.66 44.34
C ASN A 162 20.99 -14.82 43.87
N THR A 163 21.34 -16.04 44.29
CA THR A 163 20.58 -17.25 44.00
C THR A 163 20.01 -17.80 45.30
N PHE A 164 18.69 -17.99 45.37
CA PHE A 164 18.00 -18.66 46.46
C PHE A 164 17.50 -20.01 45.93
N SER A 165 17.99 -21.14 46.47
CA SER A 165 17.67 -22.48 45.95
C SER A 165 17.37 -23.53 47.04
N GLY A 166 16.38 -24.40 46.81
CA GLY A 166 16.13 -25.62 47.62
C GLY A 166 14.75 -25.70 48.29
N ALA A 167 14.58 -26.62 49.25
CA ALA A 167 13.36 -26.76 50.05
C ALA A 167 13.42 -25.82 51.27
N ILE A 168 12.63 -24.75 51.25
CA ILE A 168 12.74 -23.62 52.16
C ILE A 168 11.51 -23.58 53.07
N THR A 169 11.67 -23.75 54.38
CA THR A 169 10.56 -23.61 55.34
C THR A 169 10.73 -22.32 56.14
N THR A 170 10.57 -21.19 55.46
CA THR A 170 10.71 -19.84 56.02
C THR A 170 9.44 -19.03 55.91
N TRP A 171 9.39 -17.90 56.62
CA TRP A 171 8.34 -16.91 56.40
C TRP A 171 8.58 -16.16 55.09
N HIS A 172 9.83 -15.75 54.84
CA HIS A 172 10.25 -14.98 53.66
C HIS A 172 11.63 -15.43 53.14
N LEU A 173 12.00 -15.07 51.91
CA LEU A 173 13.38 -15.18 51.43
C LEU A 173 14.11 -13.86 51.69
N ILE A 174 13.47 -12.77 51.31
CA ILE A 174 13.91 -11.41 51.62
C ILE A 174 12.79 -10.75 52.42
N ARG A 175 13.12 -10.30 53.62
CA ARG A 175 12.24 -9.48 54.45
C ARG A 175 12.86 -8.10 54.60
N ALA A 176 12.21 -7.10 54.03
CA ALA A 176 12.57 -5.70 54.16
C ALA A 176 11.52 -4.98 55.01
N GLY A 177 11.49 -5.27 56.32
CA GLY A 177 10.53 -4.65 57.24
C GLY A 177 10.76 -3.15 57.45
N GLY A 178 9.79 -2.41 57.98
CA GLY A 178 9.92 -0.98 58.29
C GLY A 178 10.16 -0.07 57.08
N ASN A 179 10.56 1.18 57.34
CA ASN A 179 10.87 2.18 56.31
C ASN A 179 12.22 1.86 55.65
N LYS A 180 12.22 1.62 54.33
CA LYS A 180 13.44 1.41 53.54
C LYS A 180 13.45 2.37 52.37
N THR A 181 14.54 3.12 52.23
CA THR A 181 14.71 4.06 51.12
C THR A 181 15.86 3.61 50.21
N ASP A 182 15.72 3.77 48.89
CA ASP A 182 16.75 3.34 47.93
C ASP A 182 17.11 1.85 48.09
N LEU A 183 16.09 0.98 48.06
CA LEU A 183 16.26 -0.48 48.12
C LEU A 183 16.20 -1.05 46.70
N THR A 184 17.27 -1.70 46.26
CA THR A 184 17.32 -2.39 44.97
C THR A 184 17.44 -3.90 45.16
N ILE A 185 16.53 -4.66 44.55
CA ILE A 185 16.55 -6.13 44.51
C ILE A 185 16.54 -6.52 43.03
N THR A 186 17.71 -6.79 42.45
CA THR A 186 17.84 -6.99 41.01
C THR A 186 18.72 -8.15 40.57
N GLY A 187 18.36 -8.81 39.46
CA GLY A 187 19.11 -9.93 38.90
C GLY A 187 19.08 -11.21 39.75
N ASN A 188 18.23 -11.29 40.77
CA ASN A 188 18.21 -12.43 41.67
C ASN A 188 17.42 -13.60 41.07
N THR A 189 17.89 -14.82 41.32
CA THR A 189 17.23 -16.05 40.91
C THR A 189 16.67 -16.76 42.13
N PHE A 190 15.39 -17.09 42.07
CA PHE A 190 14.70 -17.85 43.09
C PHE A 190 14.23 -19.18 42.46
N THR A 191 14.68 -20.30 43.02
CA THR A 191 14.31 -21.67 42.59
C THR A 191 14.01 -22.58 43.78
N GLY A 192 13.09 -23.54 43.67
CA GLY A 192 12.86 -24.58 44.70
C GLY A 192 11.46 -24.53 45.32
N SER A 193 11.24 -25.11 46.50
CA SER A 193 9.90 -25.29 47.07
C SER A 193 9.76 -24.68 48.46
N THR A 194 8.70 -23.92 48.72
CA THR A 194 8.31 -23.49 50.08
C THR A 194 7.30 -24.45 50.70
N SER A 195 7.36 -24.66 52.02
CA SER A 195 6.30 -25.37 52.76
C SER A 195 5.70 -24.56 53.91
N GLY A 196 6.00 -23.25 53.96
CA GLY A 196 5.46 -22.31 54.95
C GLY A 196 4.02 -21.91 54.65
N THR A 197 3.34 -21.34 55.65
CA THR A 197 1.95 -20.85 55.58
C THR A 197 1.81 -19.35 55.30
N ASP A 198 2.92 -18.63 55.08
CA ASP A 198 2.97 -17.16 55.18
C ASP A 198 3.16 -16.43 53.83
N ASN A 199 3.29 -15.09 53.92
CA ASN A 199 2.67 -14.09 53.03
C ASN A 199 3.39 -13.70 51.72
N ALA A 200 4.73 -13.87 51.58
CA ALA A 200 5.44 -13.67 50.30
C ALA A 200 6.92 -14.10 50.30
N MET A 201 7.50 -14.32 49.11
CA MET A 201 8.95 -14.57 48.96
C MET A 201 9.79 -13.31 49.20
N ILE A 202 9.43 -12.18 48.58
CA ILE A 202 9.94 -10.86 48.91
C ILE A 202 8.84 -10.12 49.65
N LEU A 203 9.08 -9.84 50.93
CA LEU A 203 8.20 -9.02 51.75
C LEU A 203 8.79 -7.63 51.92
N LEU A 204 8.08 -6.63 51.40
CA LEU A 204 8.40 -5.23 51.60
C LEU A 204 7.55 -4.64 52.73
N GLY A 205 8.16 -3.82 53.58
CA GLY A 205 7.51 -3.07 54.64
C GLY A 205 6.73 -1.86 54.12
N VAL A 206 6.04 -1.20 55.06
CA VAL A 206 5.35 0.07 54.81
C VAL A 206 6.31 1.26 54.96
N ALA A 207 5.92 2.40 54.40
CA ALA A 207 6.64 3.67 54.52
C ALA A 207 8.03 3.69 53.86
N GLY A 208 8.32 2.77 52.94
CA GLY A 208 9.53 2.83 52.13
C GLY A 208 9.41 3.84 50.98
N ASP A 209 10.53 4.15 50.35
CA ASP A 209 10.62 5.11 49.25
C ASP A 209 11.66 4.67 48.23
N ASN A 210 11.42 4.90 46.94
CA ASN A 210 12.34 4.54 45.86
C ASN A 210 12.82 3.08 45.95
N ILE A 211 11.89 2.13 45.82
CA ILE A 211 12.17 0.69 45.87
C ILE A 211 12.11 0.11 44.47
N ASP A 212 13.17 -0.58 44.04
CA ASP A 212 13.25 -1.26 42.75
C ASP A 212 13.37 -2.77 42.93
N VAL A 213 12.40 -3.52 42.40
CA VAL A 213 12.42 -4.98 42.30
C VAL A 213 12.42 -5.35 40.81
N SER A 214 13.60 -5.47 40.21
CA SER A 214 13.73 -5.62 38.76
C SER A 214 14.55 -6.84 38.32
N ASN A 215 14.31 -7.35 37.11
CA ASN A 215 15.15 -8.38 36.49
C ASN A 215 15.33 -9.67 37.33
N ASN A 216 14.38 -10.02 38.19
CA ASN A 216 14.44 -11.23 39.00
C ASN A 216 13.68 -12.38 38.34
N SER A 217 14.11 -13.61 38.60
CA SER A 217 13.47 -14.83 38.09
C SER A 217 12.96 -15.69 39.23
N PHE A 218 11.66 -15.99 39.24
CA PHE A 218 10.98 -16.82 40.23
C PHE A 218 10.49 -18.10 39.55
N SER A 219 10.96 -19.26 40.01
CA SER A 219 10.57 -20.56 39.44
C SER A 219 10.35 -21.64 40.50
N SER A 220 9.34 -22.48 40.28
CA SER A 220 9.06 -23.71 41.05
C SER A 220 8.57 -23.57 42.51
N PHE A 221 8.23 -22.39 43.03
CA PHE A 221 7.77 -22.25 44.43
C PHE A 221 6.25 -22.40 44.61
N PRO A 222 5.79 -23.38 45.41
CA PRO A 222 4.44 -23.39 45.92
C PRO A 222 4.36 -22.50 47.18
N SER A 223 4.06 -21.20 47.03
CA SER A 223 3.84 -20.30 48.16
C SER A 223 2.35 -20.06 48.41
N THR A 224 1.92 -20.08 49.67
CA THR A 224 0.53 -19.82 50.11
C THR A 224 0.05 -18.39 49.82
N TYR A 225 0.96 -17.46 49.50
CA TYR A 225 0.73 -16.06 49.11
C TYR A 225 1.92 -15.55 48.26
N GLY A 226 1.85 -14.32 47.72
CA GLY A 226 2.57 -13.86 46.52
C GLY A 226 4.09 -13.93 46.41
N PHE A 227 4.63 -13.75 45.21
CA PHE A 227 6.08 -13.69 44.99
C PHE A 227 6.67 -12.39 45.52
N VAL A 228 6.03 -11.27 45.19
CA VAL A 228 6.36 -9.95 45.71
C VAL A 228 5.12 -9.41 46.40
N ALA A 229 5.22 -9.13 47.70
CA ALA A 229 4.15 -8.48 48.44
C ALA A 229 4.66 -7.36 49.32
N ILE A 230 3.85 -6.31 49.42
CA ILE A 230 3.97 -5.34 50.51
C ILE A 230 3.05 -5.80 51.65
N GLN A 231 3.58 -5.91 52.87
CA GLN A 231 2.75 -6.19 54.05
C GLN A 231 2.04 -4.93 54.54
N GLN A 232 0.78 -5.13 54.94
CA GLN A 232 -0.15 -4.15 55.46
C GLN A 232 0.34 -3.35 56.68
N ASN A 233 -0.12 -2.09 56.76
CA ASN A 233 -0.84 -1.61 57.95
C ASN A 233 -2.12 -0.89 57.50
N ALA A 234 -3.26 -1.29 58.07
CA ALA A 234 -4.55 -0.64 57.84
C ALA A 234 -4.57 0.81 58.38
N SER A 235 -5.39 1.65 57.73
CA SER A 235 -5.75 3.04 58.03
C SER A 235 -4.92 3.83 59.06
N GLY A 236 -4.01 4.66 58.55
CA GLY A 236 -3.33 5.73 59.30
C GLY A 236 -1.79 5.64 59.33
N GLY A 237 -1.21 4.57 58.76
CA GLY A 237 0.22 4.42 58.57
C GLY A 237 0.77 5.21 57.37
N ALA A 238 2.10 5.34 57.28
CA ALA A 238 2.75 5.92 56.11
C ALA A 238 2.76 4.91 54.94
N ARG A 239 2.52 5.41 53.72
CA ARG A 239 2.50 4.63 52.48
C ARG A 239 3.91 4.41 51.95
N THR A 240 4.14 3.28 51.31
CA THR A 240 5.33 3.11 50.49
C THR A 240 5.17 3.91 49.20
N THR A 241 6.14 4.76 48.88
CA THR A 241 6.18 5.62 47.68
C THR A 241 7.19 5.06 46.67
N ASP A 242 6.97 5.36 45.39
CA ASP A 242 7.92 5.12 44.31
C ASP A 242 8.42 3.67 44.23
N LEU A 243 7.48 2.73 44.11
CA LEU A 243 7.77 1.30 43.94
C LEU A 243 7.79 0.93 42.45
N THR A 244 8.92 0.39 42.00
CA THR A 244 9.07 -0.19 40.66
C THR A 244 9.19 -1.72 40.74
N ILE A 245 8.38 -2.42 39.95
CA ILE A 245 8.47 -3.86 39.71
C ILE A 245 8.60 -4.08 38.20
N ASP A 246 9.82 -4.28 37.72
CA ASP A 246 10.11 -4.27 36.28
C ASP A 246 10.85 -5.52 35.77
N SER A 247 10.49 -6.03 34.59
CA SER A 247 11.25 -7.07 33.88
C SER A 247 11.49 -8.36 34.69
N ASN A 248 10.58 -8.72 35.60
CA ASN A 248 10.68 -9.96 36.37
C ASN A 248 9.94 -11.10 35.65
N THR A 249 10.39 -12.34 35.86
CA THR A 249 9.71 -13.55 35.39
C THR A 249 9.17 -14.34 36.57
N PHE A 250 7.88 -14.67 36.54
CA PHE A 250 7.16 -15.39 37.59
C PHE A 250 6.50 -16.65 37.01
N ASP A 251 7.02 -17.82 37.36
CA ASP A 251 6.41 -19.11 37.05
C ASP A 251 5.61 -19.63 38.26
N TYR A 252 4.28 -19.53 38.15
CA TYR A 252 3.28 -19.91 39.14
C TYR A 252 2.63 -21.28 38.83
N THR A 253 3.16 -22.05 37.87
CA THR A 253 2.51 -23.27 37.33
C THR A 253 2.56 -24.51 38.22
N GLY A 254 3.34 -24.48 39.30
CA GLY A 254 3.50 -25.59 40.24
C GLY A 254 2.54 -25.55 41.44
N TYR A 255 1.58 -24.61 41.47
CA TYR A 255 0.78 -24.32 42.65
C TYR A 255 -0.52 -25.13 42.72
N ALA A 256 -0.85 -25.67 43.90
CA ALA A 256 -2.02 -26.54 44.10
C ALA A 256 -2.74 -26.32 45.44
N ASN A 257 -2.63 -25.15 46.08
CA ASN A 257 -3.16 -24.97 47.44
C ASN A 257 -4.45 -24.14 47.52
N GLY A 258 -5.42 -24.67 48.26
CA GLY A 258 -6.84 -24.28 48.35
C GLY A 258 -7.18 -22.86 48.82
N SER A 259 -6.20 -22.05 49.26
CA SER A 259 -6.43 -20.77 49.95
C SER A 259 -6.29 -19.51 49.06
N GLY A 260 -5.83 -19.69 47.82
CA GLY A 260 -5.66 -18.62 46.85
C GLY A 260 -4.49 -17.65 47.08
N SER A 261 -3.97 -17.05 46.00
CA SER A 261 -2.72 -16.29 45.99
C SER A 261 -2.66 -15.22 44.89
N GLU A 262 -1.66 -14.33 44.96
CA GLU A 262 -1.45 -13.17 44.08
C GLU A 262 0.03 -13.10 43.69
N ALA A 263 0.44 -13.25 42.43
CA ALA A 263 1.87 -13.24 42.09
C ALA A 263 2.56 -11.91 42.47
N ILE A 264 1.94 -10.78 42.12
CA ILE A 264 2.31 -9.44 42.59
C ILE A 264 1.15 -8.89 43.45
N SER A 265 1.45 -8.53 44.70
CA SER A 265 0.48 -7.95 45.63
C SER A 265 0.97 -6.63 46.23
N VAL A 266 0.53 -5.52 45.64
CA VAL A 266 0.85 -4.18 46.15
C VAL A 266 -0.38 -3.60 46.83
N ARG A 267 -0.21 -3.21 48.09
CA ARG A 267 -1.29 -2.71 48.94
C ARG A 267 -0.82 -1.45 49.66
N TYR A 268 -1.72 -0.46 49.76
CA TYR A 268 -1.48 0.75 50.56
C TYR A 268 -0.18 1.50 50.18
N ALA A 269 0.08 1.62 48.87
CA ALA A 269 1.24 2.30 48.31
C ALA A 269 0.82 3.54 47.49
N SER A 270 1.79 4.30 47.01
CA SER A 270 1.56 5.46 46.15
C SER A 270 2.64 5.53 45.08
N HIS A 271 2.27 5.93 43.86
CA HIS A 271 3.14 5.86 42.67
C HIS A 271 3.79 4.47 42.49
N VAL A 272 3.00 3.53 41.98
CA VAL A 272 3.43 2.14 41.74
C VAL A 272 3.57 1.91 40.25
N VAL A 273 4.74 1.44 39.81
CA VAL A 273 5.05 1.11 38.42
C VAL A 273 5.31 -0.39 38.30
N VAL A 274 4.45 -1.10 37.56
CA VAL A 274 4.56 -2.53 37.29
C VAL A 274 4.72 -2.74 35.80
N THR A 275 5.94 -3.01 35.33
CA THR A 275 6.24 -3.00 33.90
C THR A 275 7.00 -4.21 33.39
N ASN A 276 6.74 -4.62 32.14
CA ASN A 276 7.53 -5.63 31.42
C ASN A 276 7.68 -6.99 32.12
N ASN A 277 6.79 -7.34 33.06
CA ASN A 277 6.87 -8.60 33.78
C ASN A 277 6.21 -9.73 32.98
N ILE A 278 6.73 -10.95 33.11
CA ILE A 278 6.13 -12.16 32.55
C ILE A 278 5.62 -13.02 33.71
N LEU A 279 4.31 -13.19 33.79
CA LEU A 279 3.62 -13.97 34.80
C LEU A 279 2.91 -15.14 34.12
N THR A 280 3.28 -16.38 34.45
CA THR A 280 2.64 -17.59 33.93
C THR A 280 2.04 -18.37 35.09
N GLY A 281 0.72 -18.58 35.06
CA GLY A 281 -0.06 -19.30 36.05
C GLY A 281 -0.57 -20.66 35.59
N SER A 282 -1.03 -21.45 36.55
CA SER A 282 -1.77 -22.70 36.28
C SER A 282 -2.99 -22.79 37.19
N ALA A 283 -3.73 -21.69 37.32
CA ALA A 283 -4.82 -21.61 38.28
C ALA A 283 -5.76 -22.81 38.15
N SER A 284 -5.91 -23.57 39.24
CA SER A 284 -6.81 -24.73 39.28
C SER A 284 -8.25 -24.22 39.39
N ALA A 285 -9.21 -24.99 38.89
CA ALA A 285 -10.65 -24.72 39.01
C ALA A 285 -11.18 -24.70 40.47
N THR A 286 -10.32 -24.68 41.48
CA THR A 286 -10.67 -24.67 42.90
C THR A 286 -9.92 -23.61 43.72
N THR A 287 -8.99 -22.84 43.14
CA THR A 287 -8.09 -21.92 43.87
C THR A 287 -8.13 -20.50 43.32
N TYR A 288 -8.36 -19.53 44.20
CA TYR A 288 -8.37 -18.10 43.86
C TYR A 288 -6.97 -17.60 43.49
N GLU A 289 -6.70 -17.19 42.26
CA GLU A 289 -5.36 -16.77 41.84
C GLU A 289 -5.38 -15.50 41.00
N ALA A 290 -4.60 -14.48 41.38
CA ALA A 290 -4.43 -13.26 40.62
C ALA A 290 -2.99 -13.04 40.14
N GLY A 291 -2.80 -12.53 38.93
CA GLY A 291 -1.46 -12.17 38.44
C GLY A 291 -0.95 -10.91 39.15
N ILE A 292 -1.57 -9.78 38.85
CA ILE A 292 -1.20 -8.47 39.43
C ILE A 292 -2.34 -7.95 40.28
N THR A 293 -2.06 -7.55 41.52
CA THR A 293 -3.02 -6.84 42.38
C THR A 293 -2.47 -5.49 42.83
N LEU A 294 -3.22 -4.42 42.56
CA LEU A 294 -3.08 -3.13 43.23
C LEU A 294 -4.31 -2.87 44.11
N ALA A 295 -4.09 -2.67 45.42
CA ALA A 295 -5.17 -2.44 46.37
C ALA A 295 -4.99 -1.16 47.19
N SER A 296 -5.97 -0.25 47.12
CA SER A 296 -5.95 1.08 47.75
C SER A 296 -4.64 1.85 47.48
N VAL A 297 -4.16 1.79 46.23
CA VAL A 297 -3.00 2.57 45.75
C VAL A 297 -3.46 3.96 45.35
N ASN A 298 -2.73 5.01 45.68
CA ASN A 298 -3.14 6.37 45.32
C ASN A 298 -2.09 7.09 44.45
N SER A 299 -2.50 8.26 43.98
CA SER A 299 -1.77 9.14 43.07
C SER A 299 -0.73 10.05 43.73
N THR A 300 -0.51 9.92 45.05
CA THR A 300 0.51 10.73 45.74
C THR A 300 1.90 10.37 45.21
N GLY A 301 2.61 11.33 44.60
CA GLY A 301 3.92 11.09 43.99
C GLY A 301 3.87 10.86 42.48
N GLY A 302 2.69 10.58 41.91
CA GLY A 302 2.50 10.40 40.47
C GLY A 302 1.45 9.33 40.16
N GLN A 303 1.06 9.24 38.88
CA GLN A 303 0.18 8.21 38.37
C GLN A 303 0.82 6.82 38.55
N SER A 304 0.01 5.81 38.89
CA SER A 304 0.46 4.42 38.93
C SER A 304 0.23 3.75 37.58
N VAL A 305 1.16 2.92 37.14
CA VAL A 305 1.16 2.35 35.78
C VAL A 305 1.34 0.84 35.84
N ILE A 306 0.50 0.11 35.11
CA ILE A 306 0.68 -1.31 34.80
C ILE A 306 0.86 -1.42 33.29
N SER A 307 2.08 -1.68 32.82
CA SER A 307 2.35 -1.67 31.37
C SER A 307 3.31 -2.72 30.83
N GLY A 308 3.06 -3.23 29.62
CA GLY A 308 3.97 -4.16 28.96
C GLY A 308 4.05 -5.55 29.61
N ASN A 309 3.14 -5.87 30.54
CA ASN A 309 3.16 -7.15 31.25
C ASN A 309 2.47 -8.25 30.43
N THR A 310 3.00 -9.46 30.52
CA THR A 310 2.31 -10.68 30.07
C THR A 310 1.77 -11.40 31.30
N VAL A 311 0.47 -11.64 31.37
CA VAL A 311 -0.23 -12.28 32.50
C VAL A 311 -1.12 -13.39 31.96
N ASP A 312 -0.68 -14.63 32.14
CA ASP A 312 -1.29 -15.80 31.49
C ASP A 312 -1.70 -16.86 32.52
N GLY A 313 -2.89 -17.47 32.38
CA GLY A 313 -3.27 -18.65 33.17
C GLY A 313 -3.70 -18.38 34.63
N PHE A 314 -4.16 -17.17 34.95
CA PHE A 314 -4.67 -16.79 36.28
C PHE A 314 -6.21 -16.76 36.32
N SER A 315 -6.81 -17.00 37.49
CA SER A 315 -8.27 -16.87 37.66
C SER A 315 -8.74 -15.39 37.61
N ARG A 316 -7.82 -14.45 37.87
CA ARG A 316 -7.94 -13.02 37.60
C ARG A 316 -6.60 -12.54 37.04
N GLY A 317 -6.57 -11.98 35.84
CA GLY A 317 -5.31 -11.46 35.29
C GLY A 317 -4.77 -10.28 36.10
N ILE A 318 -5.40 -9.12 35.95
CA ILE A 318 -5.06 -7.89 36.68
C ILE A 318 -6.24 -7.52 37.58
N ARG A 319 -5.97 -7.23 38.84
CA ARG A 319 -6.98 -6.86 39.83
C ARG A 319 -6.67 -5.51 40.45
N ILE A 320 -7.56 -4.56 40.27
CA ILE A 320 -7.56 -3.29 40.99
C ILE A 320 -8.69 -3.32 41.99
N GLN A 321 -8.39 -3.05 43.26
CA GLN A 321 -9.42 -3.01 44.28
C GLN A 321 -9.20 -1.97 45.38
N ARG A 322 -10.23 -1.77 46.20
CA ARG A 322 -10.09 -1.20 47.55
C ARG A 322 -9.76 -2.32 48.56
N TRP A 323 -8.83 -2.06 49.46
CA TRP A 323 -8.43 -3.01 50.50
C TRP A 323 -9.42 -3.03 51.69
N ALA A 324 -9.66 -1.87 52.29
CA ALA A 324 -10.60 -1.71 53.40
C ALA A 324 -11.31 -0.36 53.33
N SER A 325 -12.43 -0.23 54.06
CA SER A 325 -13.28 0.96 54.01
C SER A 325 -12.54 2.27 54.35
N GLY A 326 -11.60 2.20 55.29
CA GLY A 326 -10.80 3.33 55.76
C GLY A 326 -9.60 3.70 54.88
N ASP A 327 -9.24 2.88 53.88
CA ASP A 327 -8.01 3.06 53.09
C ASP A 327 -8.23 3.84 51.78
N GLY A 328 -9.49 4.05 51.41
CA GLY A 328 -9.89 4.72 50.17
C GLY A 328 -9.80 3.83 48.94
N ASN A 329 -10.43 4.30 47.85
CA ASN A 329 -10.34 3.67 46.53
C ASN A 329 -8.90 3.73 46.00
N SER A 330 -8.59 2.84 45.07
CA SER A 330 -7.39 3.05 44.25
C SER A 330 -7.61 4.25 43.32
N ASP A 331 -6.59 5.06 43.08
CA ASP A 331 -6.71 6.34 42.35
C ASP A 331 -5.58 6.57 41.35
N ASP A 332 -5.93 7.09 40.17
CA ASP A 332 -5.04 7.45 39.06
C ASP A 332 -4.15 6.29 38.60
N ILE A 333 -4.80 5.31 37.97
CA ILE A 333 -4.16 4.10 37.47
C ILE A 333 -4.30 4.03 35.96
N GLU A 334 -3.18 3.79 35.29
CA GLU A 334 -3.11 3.47 33.86
C GLU A 334 -2.76 1.98 33.69
N ILE A 335 -3.55 1.26 32.90
CA ILE A 335 -3.31 -0.13 32.51
C ILE A 335 -3.14 -0.13 30.99
N THR A 336 -1.91 -0.23 30.50
CA THR A 336 -1.62 -0.04 29.08
C THR A 336 -0.69 -1.08 28.47
N ASN A 337 -0.94 -1.52 27.24
CA ASN A 337 -0.04 -2.45 26.53
C ASN A 337 0.26 -3.77 27.28
N ASN A 338 -0.73 -4.32 28.00
CA ASN A 338 -0.59 -5.63 28.65
C ASN A 338 -1.23 -6.74 27.81
N ALA A 339 -0.64 -7.94 27.84
CA ALA A 339 -1.24 -9.16 27.32
C ALA A 339 -1.76 -10.00 28.49
N VAL A 340 -3.08 -10.12 28.60
CA VAL A 340 -3.77 -10.84 29.69
C VAL A 340 -4.58 -11.98 29.09
N THR A 341 -4.15 -13.23 29.30
CA THR A 341 -4.66 -14.39 28.56
C THR A 341 -5.08 -15.55 29.48
N ASP A 342 -5.90 -16.44 28.92
CA ASP A 342 -6.25 -17.76 29.47
C ASP A 342 -6.82 -17.74 30.91
N GLY A 343 -7.88 -16.97 31.12
CA GLY A 343 -8.58 -16.92 32.40
C GLY A 343 -9.30 -18.22 32.75
N VAL A 344 -8.98 -18.81 33.92
CA VAL A 344 -9.55 -20.08 34.39
C VAL A 344 -10.74 -19.88 35.35
N VAL A 345 -11.89 -20.52 35.08
CA VAL A 345 -13.07 -20.51 35.99
C VAL A 345 -12.89 -21.47 37.17
N LEU A 346 -13.27 -21.01 38.37
CA LEU A 346 -13.42 -21.88 39.52
C LEU A 346 -14.80 -22.57 39.56
N THR A 347 -14.80 -23.90 39.69
CA THR A 347 -16.01 -24.69 39.94
C THR A 347 -16.72 -24.21 41.22
N GLY A 348 -17.94 -23.69 41.08
CA GLY A 348 -18.80 -23.29 42.21
C GLY A 348 -18.64 -21.86 42.74
N SER A 349 -17.81 -21.01 42.12
CA SER A 349 -17.71 -19.57 42.42
C SER A 349 -17.58 -18.75 41.13
N GLU A 350 -18.58 -18.91 40.26
CA GLU A 350 -18.50 -18.52 38.85
C GLU A 350 -18.48 -17.01 38.62
N SER A 351 -19.00 -16.20 39.55
CA SER A 351 -19.22 -14.79 39.23
C SER A 351 -17.95 -13.94 39.20
N SER A 352 -16.83 -14.35 39.79
CA SER A 352 -15.68 -13.43 39.98
C SER A 352 -14.32 -14.01 39.60
N THR A 353 -14.30 -15.10 38.83
CA THR A 353 -13.09 -15.78 38.34
C THR A 353 -13.22 -16.09 36.86
N GLY A 354 -12.12 -16.47 36.21
CA GLY A 354 -12.03 -16.57 34.76
C GLY A 354 -12.09 -15.20 34.07
N VAL A 355 -11.59 -14.16 34.73
CA VAL A 355 -11.67 -12.76 34.26
C VAL A 355 -10.31 -12.17 33.96
N GLY A 356 -10.23 -11.33 32.93
CA GLY A 356 -9.01 -10.62 32.56
C GLY A 356 -8.68 -9.50 33.55
N LEU A 357 -9.55 -8.50 33.60
CA LEU A 357 -9.42 -7.33 34.48
C LEU A 357 -10.55 -7.35 35.52
N PHE A 358 -10.21 -7.34 36.81
CA PHE A 358 -11.17 -7.19 37.90
C PHE A 358 -11.04 -5.81 38.53
N LEU A 359 -12.09 -4.98 38.47
CA LEU A 359 -12.02 -3.57 38.84
C LEU A 359 -13.05 -3.21 39.93
N ALA A 360 -12.60 -2.88 41.14
CA ALA A 360 -13.49 -2.66 42.29
C ALA A 360 -13.04 -1.55 43.25
N GLY A 361 -13.69 -0.38 43.24
CA GLY A 361 -13.34 0.74 44.10
C GLY A 361 -12.12 1.48 43.57
N VAL A 362 -12.29 2.05 42.38
CA VAL A 362 -11.23 2.74 41.63
C VAL A 362 -11.74 4.11 41.18
N THR A 363 -10.89 5.12 41.24
CA THR A 363 -11.17 6.47 40.74
C THR A 363 -10.07 6.85 39.74
N ASN A 364 -10.43 7.49 38.62
CA ASN A 364 -9.48 7.84 37.54
C ASN A 364 -8.72 6.61 37.02
N LEU A 365 -9.38 5.82 36.18
CA LEU A 365 -8.81 4.60 35.61
C LEU A 365 -8.78 4.72 34.08
N PHE A 366 -7.60 4.52 33.51
CA PHE A 366 -7.38 4.45 32.07
C PHE A 366 -6.93 3.05 31.69
N VAL A 367 -7.60 2.42 30.73
CA VAL A 367 -7.28 1.08 30.23
C VAL A 367 -7.21 1.12 28.72
N ASP A 368 -6.03 1.04 28.12
CA ASP A 368 -5.85 1.13 26.67
C ASP A 368 -4.75 0.20 26.14
N GLU A 369 -4.75 -0.07 24.83
CA GLU A 369 -3.71 -0.86 24.17
C GLU A 369 -3.49 -2.28 24.75
N ASN A 370 -4.43 -2.80 25.55
CA ASN A 370 -4.31 -4.14 26.13
C ASN A 370 -4.90 -5.21 25.22
N THR A 371 -4.28 -6.38 25.20
CA THR A 371 -4.87 -7.61 24.66
C THR A 371 -5.38 -8.46 25.81
N VAL A 372 -6.70 -8.55 25.95
CA VAL A 372 -7.37 -9.30 27.03
C VAL A 372 -8.27 -10.35 26.38
N THR A 373 -7.79 -11.59 26.25
CA THR A 373 -8.44 -12.61 25.42
C THR A 373 -8.42 -14.00 26.06
N GLY A 374 -9.34 -14.88 25.67
CA GLY A 374 -9.40 -16.26 26.16
C GLY A 374 -9.96 -16.41 27.58
N HIS A 375 -10.62 -15.37 28.10
CA HIS A 375 -11.24 -15.40 29.43
C HIS A 375 -12.62 -16.06 29.37
N THR A 376 -12.81 -17.07 30.20
CA THR A 376 -13.99 -17.92 30.22
C THR A 376 -15.22 -17.26 30.84
N ASN A 377 -15.04 -16.16 31.59
CA ASN A 377 -16.10 -15.33 32.13
C ASN A 377 -16.12 -13.97 31.42
N ALA A 378 -15.30 -13.00 31.84
CA ALA A 378 -15.31 -11.67 31.26
C ALA A 378 -13.90 -11.12 31.00
N GLY A 379 -13.70 -10.42 29.89
CA GLY A 379 -12.47 -9.63 29.65
C GLY A 379 -12.30 -8.57 30.74
N VAL A 380 -13.35 -7.80 31.02
CA VAL A 380 -13.43 -6.84 32.12
C VAL A 380 -14.62 -7.16 33.02
N TYR A 381 -14.38 -7.23 34.32
CA TYR A 381 -15.40 -7.54 35.32
C TYR A 381 -15.45 -6.46 36.42
N ILE A 382 -16.63 -5.85 36.56
CA ILE A 382 -16.89 -4.82 37.56
C ILE A 382 -18.02 -5.31 38.49
N PRO A 383 -17.71 -5.73 39.75
CA PRO A 383 -18.73 -6.19 40.69
C PRO A 383 -19.63 -5.04 41.18
N ALA A 384 -20.82 -5.38 41.68
CA ALA A 384 -21.72 -4.43 42.34
C ALA A 384 -21.18 -3.93 43.70
N THR A 385 -20.35 -4.73 44.37
CA THR A 385 -19.78 -4.46 45.70
C THR A 385 -18.27 -4.67 45.70
N VAL A 386 -17.55 -3.87 46.50
CA VAL A 386 -16.12 -4.10 46.75
C VAL A 386 -15.92 -5.13 47.87
N SER A 387 -14.67 -5.52 48.10
CA SER A 387 -14.24 -6.56 49.05
C SER A 387 -14.76 -6.40 50.49
N ASP A 388 -15.01 -5.17 50.95
CA ASP A 388 -15.52 -4.87 52.30
C ASP A 388 -17.06 -4.89 52.41
N GLY A 389 -17.77 -5.26 51.34
CA GLY A 389 -19.23 -5.29 51.26
C GLY A 389 -19.89 -3.93 50.95
N GLY A 390 -19.12 -2.86 50.82
CA GLY A 390 -19.61 -1.57 50.35
C GLY A 390 -19.97 -1.59 48.85
N ALA A 391 -20.81 -0.65 48.42
CA ALA A 391 -21.12 -0.48 47.00
C ALA A 391 -19.85 -0.15 46.21
N ASN A 392 -19.73 -0.73 45.01
CA ASN A 392 -18.62 -0.41 44.12
C ASN A 392 -18.85 0.95 43.47
N THR A 393 -17.99 1.91 43.80
CA THR A 393 -17.96 3.22 43.17
C THR A 393 -16.75 3.31 42.25
N ILE A 394 -17.03 3.50 40.96
CA ILE A 394 -16.01 3.79 39.95
C ILE A 394 -16.33 5.12 39.29
N THR A 395 -15.35 6.00 39.20
CA THR A 395 -15.51 7.35 38.64
C THR A 395 -14.37 7.66 37.68
N ASN A 396 -14.68 8.33 36.57
CA ASN A 396 -13.71 8.68 35.52
C ASN A 396 -12.94 7.46 34.99
N MET A 397 -13.68 6.41 34.61
CA MET A 397 -13.11 5.22 33.98
C MET A 397 -13.26 5.34 32.47
N ILE A 398 -12.15 5.15 31.76
CA ILE A 398 -12.06 5.15 30.32
C ILE A 398 -11.36 3.84 29.91
N ILE A 399 -12.05 3.00 29.15
CA ILE A 399 -11.54 1.74 28.61
C ILE A 399 -11.47 1.91 27.09
N GLY A 400 -10.30 2.19 26.55
CA GLY A 400 -10.11 2.62 25.17
C GLY A 400 -10.43 4.11 25.03
N GLY A 401 -11.33 4.45 24.10
CA GLY A 401 -11.83 5.81 23.95
C GLY A 401 -11.16 6.64 22.85
N SER A 402 -10.22 6.07 22.08
CA SER A 402 -9.71 6.73 20.88
C SER A 402 -9.28 5.73 19.80
N THR A 403 -9.07 6.24 18.58
CA THR A 403 -8.56 5.44 17.45
C THR A 403 -7.07 5.09 17.57
N ALA A 404 -6.34 5.80 18.43
CA ALA A 404 -4.92 5.55 18.69
C ALA A 404 -4.70 4.59 19.87
N SER A 405 -5.69 4.46 20.75
CA SER A 405 -5.58 3.79 22.04
C SER A 405 -6.82 2.91 22.27
N PHE A 406 -6.76 1.66 21.79
CA PHE A 406 -7.86 0.69 21.80
C PHE A 406 -7.42 -0.63 22.42
N ASN A 407 -8.36 -1.38 23.01
CA ASN A 407 -8.09 -2.72 23.54
C ASN A 407 -8.64 -3.81 22.61
N ASP A 408 -8.07 -5.00 22.71
CA ASP A 408 -8.58 -6.24 22.12
C ASP A 408 -9.22 -7.10 23.21
N PHE A 409 -10.56 -7.20 23.20
CA PHE A 409 -11.37 -8.03 24.09
C PHE A 409 -11.95 -9.26 23.37
N SER A 410 -11.31 -9.73 22.30
CA SER A 410 -11.79 -10.87 21.53
C SER A 410 -11.73 -12.20 22.29
N SER A 411 -12.52 -13.17 21.86
CA SER A 411 -12.50 -14.57 22.36
C SER A 411 -12.79 -14.74 23.86
N ASN A 412 -13.33 -13.72 24.53
CA ASN A 412 -13.91 -13.84 25.86
C ASN A 412 -15.39 -14.27 25.75
N THR A 413 -15.94 -14.90 26.79
CA THR A 413 -17.40 -15.13 26.86
C THR A 413 -18.13 -13.80 26.84
N ASP A 414 -17.83 -12.95 27.83
CA ASP A 414 -18.23 -11.55 27.85
C ASP A 414 -16.99 -10.67 27.70
N GLY A 415 -17.06 -9.64 26.86
CA GLY A 415 -16.00 -8.65 26.74
C GLY A 415 -15.96 -7.78 27.98
N MET A 416 -17.14 -7.32 28.44
CA MET A 416 -17.25 -6.47 29.62
C MET A 416 -18.58 -6.64 30.38
N ASP A 417 -18.44 -6.99 31.65
CA ASP A 417 -19.53 -7.08 32.61
C ASP A 417 -19.46 -5.97 33.65
N ASN A 418 -20.50 -5.15 33.70
CA ASN A 418 -20.66 -4.06 34.64
C ASN A 418 -21.91 -4.25 35.49
N PHE A 419 -21.72 -4.75 36.72
CA PHE A 419 -22.79 -4.95 37.69
C PHE A 419 -23.07 -3.71 38.55
N THR A 420 -22.44 -2.56 38.23
CA THR A 420 -22.80 -1.28 38.86
C THR A 420 -23.96 -0.61 38.11
N THR A 421 -24.43 0.53 38.61
CA THR A 421 -25.47 1.33 37.94
C THR A 421 -24.89 2.51 37.15
N THR A 422 -23.57 2.61 37.06
CA THR A 422 -22.88 3.72 36.36
C THR A 422 -22.32 3.19 35.06
N THR A 423 -22.63 3.87 33.95
CA THR A 423 -22.14 3.46 32.62
C THR A 423 -20.63 3.57 32.54
N ALA A 424 -19.98 2.50 32.08
CA ALA A 424 -18.57 2.45 31.76
C ALA A 424 -18.33 2.98 30.34
N SER A 425 -17.37 3.89 30.16
CA SER A 425 -16.96 4.32 28.81
C SER A 425 -16.00 3.29 28.22
N ALA A 426 -16.44 2.61 27.17
CA ALA A 426 -15.75 1.48 26.53
C ALA A 426 -15.76 1.57 24.99
N GLN A 427 -15.79 2.78 24.45
CA GLN A 427 -15.79 3.04 23.01
C GLN A 427 -14.42 2.74 22.38
N TYR A 428 -14.39 2.52 21.07
CA TYR A 428 -13.19 2.26 20.28
C TYR A 428 -12.40 1.04 20.77
N ASN A 429 -13.08 -0.08 21.05
CA ASN A 429 -12.43 -1.36 21.35
C ASN A 429 -12.78 -2.42 20.29
N TRP A 430 -11.89 -3.40 20.13
CA TRP A 430 -12.13 -4.58 19.29
C TRP A 430 -12.73 -5.70 20.14
N TRP A 431 -13.95 -6.11 19.78
CA TRP A 431 -14.71 -7.14 20.52
C TRP A 431 -14.63 -8.53 19.87
N GLY A 432 -13.73 -8.72 18.89
CA GLY A 432 -13.58 -9.99 18.17
C GLY A 432 -14.44 -10.15 16.90
N SER A 433 -15.29 -9.18 16.56
CA SER A 433 -16.12 -9.22 15.35
C SER A 433 -16.37 -7.84 14.76
N SER A 434 -16.47 -7.76 13.42
CA SER A 434 -16.88 -6.55 12.71
C SER A 434 -18.29 -6.09 13.08
N THR A 435 -19.14 -6.99 13.56
CA THR A 435 -20.49 -6.70 14.04
C THR A 435 -20.52 -6.19 15.48
N GLY A 436 -19.37 -6.06 16.14
CA GLY A 436 -19.28 -5.57 17.51
C GLY A 436 -19.68 -6.60 18.57
N PRO A 437 -19.81 -6.17 19.83
CA PRO A 437 -20.16 -7.05 20.94
C PRO A 437 -21.64 -7.44 20.86
N ASN A 438 -21.99 -8.64 21.32
CA ASN A 438 -23.41 -8.98 21.49
C ASN A 438 -24.00 -8.18 22.65
N HIS A 439 -25.10 -7.48 22.43
CA HIS A 439 -25.84 -6.80 23.50
C HIS A 439 -27.32 -6.69 23.13
N SER A 440 -28.22 -7.06 24.04
CA SER A 440 -29.66 -7.03 23.77
C SER A 440 -30.35 -5.95 24.60
N PRO A 441 -31.20 -5.09 24.01
CA PRO A 441 -31.67 -5.10 22.61
C PRO A 441 -30.83 -4.31 21.59
N GLU A 442 -29.77 -3.61 21.99
CA GLU A 442 -29.10 -2.57 21.19
C GLU A 442 -28.28 -3.12 20.02
N ASN A 443 -27.71 -4.31 20.14
CA ASN A 443 -26.89 -4.98 19.13
C ASN A 443 -27.04 -6.52 19.14
N ILE A 444 -28.28 -7.02 19.06
CA ILE A 444 -28.60 -8.46 19.09
C ILE A 444 -27.79 -9.30 18.06
N PRO A 445 -27.55 -8.82 16.81
CA PRO A 445 -26.76 -9.57 15.83
C PRO A 445 -25.25 -9.54 16.05
N GLY A 446 -24.74 -8.83 17.06
CA GLY A 446 -23.33 -8.83 17.43
C GLY A 446 -22.85 -10.26 17.71
N VAL A 447 -21.69 -10.64 17.15
CA VAL A 447 -21.09 -11.97 17.35
C VAL A 447 -19.72 -11.91 18.01
N GLY A 448 -19.27 -10.72 18.40
CA GLY A 448 -18.12 -10.57 19.30
C GLY A 448 -18.48 -10.93 20.73
N SER A 449 -17.50 -10.80 21.63
CA SER A 449 -17.69 -11.00 23.07
C SER A 449 -18.77 -10.05 23.63
N SER A 450 -19.69 -10.56 24.45
CA SER A 450 -20.87 -9.80 24.86
C SER A 450 -20.55 -8.65 25.82
N VAL A 451 -21.46 -7.69 25.95
CA VAL A 451 -21.36 -6.64 26.97
C VAL A 451 -22.69 -6.48 27.71
N SER A 452 -22.63 -5.94 28.92
CA SER A 452 -23.81 -5.66 29.77
C SER A 452 -24.41 -4.25 29.57
N ASP A 453 -25.62 -4.00 30.10
CA ASP A 453 -26.41 -2.76 29.89
C ASP A 453 -25.74 -1.44 30.29
N TYR A 454 -24.76 -1.49 31.21
CA TYR A 454 -24.05 -0.30 31.70
C TYR A 454 -22.67 -0.17 31.06
N VAL A 455 -22.53 -0.54 29.79
CA VAL A 455 -21.30 -0.40 29.01
C VAL A 455 -21.61 0.40 27.75
N ASP A 456 -20.94 1.55 27.60
CA ASP A 456 -20.98 2.36 26.40
C ASP A 456 -19.86 1.93 25.44
N TYR A 457 -20.19 1.04 24.51
CA TYR A 457 -19.26 0.41 23.56
C TYR A 457 -19.33 0.99 22.14
N SER A 458 -20.20 1.97 21.89
CA SER A 458 -20.46 2.53 20.56
C SER A 458 -19.74 3.89 20.42
N PRO A 459 -18.88 4.08 19.41
CA PRO A 459 -18.55 3.14 18.35
C PRO A 459 -17.55 2.05 18.76
N TRP A 460 -17.49 0.95 18.02
CA TRP A 460 -16.48 -0.11 18.16
C TRP A 460 -15.59 -0.23 16.92
N CYS A 461 -14.43 -0.87 17.09
CA CYS A 461 -13.55 -1.22 15.97
C CYS A 461 -14.18 -2.35 15.13
N THR A 462 -14.26 -2.23 13.81
CA THR A 462 -14.79 -3.31 12.94
C THR A 462 -13.72 -4.24 12.39
N ASN A 463 -12.45 -3.99 12.74
CA ASN A 463 -11.31 -4.87 12.50
C ASN A 463 -10.32 -4.81 13.68
N SER A 464 -9.45 -5.81 13.80
CA SER A 464 -8.48 -5.91 14.89
C SER A 464 -7.39 -4.82 14.87
N SER A 465 -7.24 -4.08 13.78
CA SER A 465 -6.34 -2.92 13.70
C SER A 465 -7.03 -1.60 14.04
N CYS A 466 -8.33 -1.63 14.38
CA CYS A 466 -9.16 -0.48 14.72
C CYS A 466 -9.11 0.70 13.72
N THR A 467 -9.09 0.41 12.42
CA THR A 467 -9.04 1.45 11.37
C THR A 467 -10.40 1.86 10.82
N THR A 468 -11.44 1.06 11.07
CA THR A 468 -12.83 1.32 10.65
C THR A 468 -13.76 1.07 11.81
N PHE A 469 -14.92 1.77 11.81
CA PHE A 469 -15.81 1.82 12.97
C PHE A 469 -17.22 1.40 12.64
N GLY A 470 -17.88 0.88 13.66
CA GLY A 470 -19.27 0.48 13.66
C GLY A 470 -19.98 1.08 14.85
N SER A 471 -21.29 1.28 14.70
CA SER A 471 -22.12 1.86 15.75
C SER A 471 -23.44 1.10 15.90
N SER A 472 -23.95 1.10 17.13
CA SER A 472 -25.29 0.63 17.50
C SER A 472 -26.22 1.79 17.78
N ASP A 473 -25.69 3.01 17.84
CA ASP A 473 -26.42 4.23 18.14
C ASP A 473 -27.56 4.45 17.14
N PRO A 474 -28.61 5.20 17.54
CA PRO A 474 -29.74 5.45 16.66
C PRO A 474 -29.30 6.11 15.35
N ILE A 475 -29.85 5.62 14.24
CA ILE A 475 -29.66 6.26 12.92
C ILE A 475 -30.22 7.67 12.96
N ASP A 476 -29.43 8.62 12.47
CA ASP A 476 -29.85 10.00 12.24
C ASP A 476 -30.08 10.29 10.74
N HIS A 477 -29.27 9.75 9.84
CA HIS A 477 -29.39 9.98 8.39
C HIS A 477 -28.93 8.78 7.55
N PHE A 478 -29.10 8.91 6.23
CA PHE A 478 -28.53 7.99 5.24
C PHE A 478 -27.56 8.73 4.34
N ASP A 479 -26.42 8.12 4.09
CA ASP A 479 -25.58 8.46 2.93
C ASP A 479 -26.12 7.72 1.71
N ILE A 480 -26.26 8.44 0.60
CA ILE A 480 -26.70 7.89 -0.69
C ILE A 480 -25.62 8.25 -1.70
N ASP A 481 -24.69 7.32 -1.91
CA ASP A 481 -23.50 7.56 -2.72
C ASP A 481 -23.69 6.99 -4.13
N PRO A 482 -23.72 7.83 -5.17
CA PRO A 482 -23.74 7.35 -6.53
C PRO A 482 -22.34 6.89 -6.97
N SER A 483 -22.27 5.72 -7.62
CA SER A 483 -21.05 5.21 -8.25
C SER A 483 -20.42 6.16 -9.28
N ALA A 484 -21.22 7.07 -9.86
CA ALA A 484 -20.74 8.23 -10.61
C ALA A 484 -21.75 9.40 -10.49
N GLY A 485 -21.24 10.63 -10.45
CA GLY A 485 -22.10 11.84 -10.40
C GLY A 485 -22.84 12.15 -11.71
N SER A 486 -22.55 11.43 -12.80
CA SER A 486 -23.21 11.59 -14.10
C SER A 486 -23.21 10.30 -14.92
N ALA A 487 -24.21 10.16 -15.80
CA ALA A 487 -24.35 9.07 -16.76
C ALA A 487 -24.97 9.54 -18.08
N ILE A 488 -24.90 8.72 -19.12
CA ILE A 488 -25.70 8.91 -20.34
C ILE A 488 -27.14 8.43 -20.04
N VAL A 489 -28.14 9.03 -20.68
CA VAL A 489 -29.53 8.55 -20.60
C VAL A 489 -29.64 7.03 -20.86
N ASN A 490 -30.50 6.36 -20.11
CA ASN A 490 -30.69 4.90 -20.09
C ASN A 490 -29.51 4.05 -19.59
N VAL A 491 -28.43 4.66 -19.11
CA VAL A 491 -27.35 3.95 -18.40
C VAL A 491 -27.66 3.93 -16.90
N LEU A 492 -27.51 2.76 -16.26
CA LEU A 492 -27.74 2.60 -14.83
C LEU A 492 -26.58 3.18 -14.01
N ILE A 493 -26.90 3.92 -12.96
CA ILE A 493 -25.97 4.27 -11.88
C ILE A 493 -26.32 3.46 -10.65
N THR A 494 -25.35 2.76 -10.08
CA THR A 494 -25.49 2.13 -8.75
C THR A 494 -25.46 3.22 -7.68
N LEU A 495 -26.39 3.14 -6.73
CA LEU A 495 -26.45 3.96 -5.53
C LEU A 495 -26.21 3.06 -4.32
N THR A 496 -25.20 3.36 -3.52
CA THR A 496 -24.95 2.69 -2.24
C THR A 496 -25.63 3.50 -1.14
N VAL A 497 -26.57 2.90 -0.44
CA VAL A 497 -27.28 3.52 0.68
C VAL A 497 -26.72 2.99 1.99
N THR A 498 -26.21 3.87 2.84
CA THR A 498 -25.55 3.52 4.11
C THR A 498 -26.26 4.23 5.26
N ALA A 499 -26.64 3.49 6.30
CA ALA A 499 -27.20 4.04 7.52
C ALA A 499 -26.12 4.61 8.44
N LYS A 500 -26.30 5.86 8.87
CA LYS A 500 -25.36 6.60 9.70
C LYS A 500 -26.01 7.08 11.00
N ASP A 501 -25.24 7.05 12.08
CA ASP A 501 -25.62 7.73 13.33
C ASP A 501 -25.29 9.24 13.27
N SER A 502 -25.46 9.93 14.40
CA SER A 502 -25.18 11.36 14.51
C SER A 502 -23.68 11.72 14.47
N ALA A 503 -22.80 10.74 14.67
CA ALA A 503 -21.35 10.88 14.55
C ALA A 503 -20.83 10.50 13.16
N ASP A 504 -21.74 10.23 12.21
CA ASP A 504 -21.44 9.78 10.84
C ASP A 504 -20.72 8.41 10.79
N ILE A 505 -21.03 7.55 11.76
CA ILE A 505 -20.52 6.18 11.84
C ILE A 505 -21.57 5.21 11.30
N THR A 506 -21.12 4.22 10.53
CA THR A 506 -22.01 3.23 9.92
C THR A 506 -22.65 2.35 10.97
N ARG A 507 -23.98 2.23 10.92
CA ARG A 507 -24.74 1.34 11.79
C ARG A 507 -24.73 -0.09 11.27
N VAL A 508 -23.65 -0.83 11.57
CA VAL A 508 -23.26 -2.10 10.91
C VAL A 508 -24.23 -3.26 11.03
N ASN A 509 -25.21 -3.22 11.95
CA ASN A 509 -26.21 -4.29 12.11
C ASN A 509 -27.63 -3.77 11.88
N ASP A 510 -27.77 -2.67 11.15
CA ASP A 510 -29.08 -2.11 10.86
C ASP A 510 -29.81 -2.84 9.72
N THR A 511 -31.11 -3.05 9.92
CA THR A 511 -32.02 -3.72 8.97
C THR A 511 -33.20 -2.81 8.59
N SER A 512 -33.05 -1.49 8.76
CA SER A 512 -34.07 -0.51 8.45
C SER A 512 -34.48 -0.61 6.98
N VAL A 513 -35.75 -0.29 6.72
CA VAL A 513 -36.27 -0.16 5.37
C VAL A 513 -36.23 1.31 4.97
N VAL A 514 -35.60 1.61 3.85
CA VAL A 514 -35.51 2.95 3.26
C VAL A 514 -36.51 3.06 2.12
N SER A 515 -37.40 4.04 2.19
CA SER A 515 -38.27 4.42 1.07
C SER A 515 -37.51 5.37 0.17
N MET A 516 -37.20 4.93 -1.04
CA MET A 516 -36.46 5.67 -2.05
C MET A 516 -37.40 6.41 -2.99
N ALA A 517 -37.05 7.64 -3.35
CA ALA A 517 -37.75 8.43 -4.36
C ALA A 517 -36.74 9.10 -5.30
N ALA A 518 -37.10 9.22 -6.57
CA ALA A 518 -36.35 9.97 -7.57
C ALA A 518 -37.30 10.89 -8.33
N ASP A 519 -36.84 12.08 -8.70
CA ASP A 519 -37.61 13.02 -9.52
C ASP A 519 -37.34 12.86 -11.02
N HIS A 520 -37.81 13.81 -11.84
CA HIS A 520 -37.60 13.85 -13.30
C HIS A 520 -38.01 12.59 -14.07
N GLY A 521 -38.91 11.77 -13.50
CA GLY A 521 -39.37 10.53 -14.13
C GLY A 521 -38.33 9.41 -14.15
N ALA A 522 -37.25 9.55 -13.37
CA ALA A 522 -36.23 8.53 -13.23
C ALA A 522 -36.79 7.23 -12.62
N SER A 523 -36.25 6.10 -13.07
CA SER A 523 -36.61 4.78 -12.56
C SER A 523 -35.59 4.33 -11.52
N LEU A 524 -36.09 3.80 -10.40
CA LEU A 524 -35.27 3.20 -9.35
C LEU A 524 -35.36 1.68 -9.42
N GLY A 525 -34.25 0.98 -9.18
CA GLY A 525 -34.21 -0.47 -9.13
C GLY A 525 -35.12 -1.06 -8.03
N THR A 526 -35.22 -0.37 -6.89
CA THR A 526 -36.23 -0.64 -5.86
C THR A 526 -36.69 0.65 -5.17
N LEU A 527 -37.99 0.72 -4.85
CA LEU A 527 -38.59 1.81 -4.07
C LEU A 527 -38.49 1.58 -2.56
N LEU A 528 -38.42 0.31 -2.12
CA LEU A 528 -38.24 -0.06 -0.72
C LEU A 528 -36.95 -0.88 -0.61
N LEU A 529 -35.96 -0.32 0.06
CA LEU A 529 -34.64 -0.90 0.23
C LEU A 529 -34.46 -1.33 1.68
N THR A 530 -34.57 -2.62 1.97
CA THR A 530 -34.22 -3.19 3.27
C THR A 530 -32.70 -3.29 3.38
N LEU A 531 -32.08 -2.56 4.29
CA LEU A 531 -30.63 -2.62 4.48
C LEU A 531 -30.20 -4.01 4.98
N ILE A 532 -28.96 -4.39 4.64
CA ILE A 532 -28.32 -5.61 5.16
C ILE A 532 -27.06 -5.14 5.87
N SER A 533 -27.03 -5.25 7.19
CA SER A 533 -25.89 -4.76 7.97
C SER A 533 -25.60 -3.27 7.73
N GLY A 534 -26.66 -2.46 7.67
CA GLY A 534 -26.59 -1.02 7.53
C GLY A 534 -26.26 -0.49 6.13
N THR A 535 -25.97 -1.35 5.14
CA THR A 535 -25.64 -0.91 3.79
C THR A 535 -26.38 -1.72 2.74
N ARG A 536 -26.82 -1.09 1.65
CA ARG A 536 -27.32 -1.82 0.47
C ARG A 536 -27.30 -0.99 -0.81
N ASP A 537 -27.07 -1.67 -1.92
CA ASP A 537 -27.12 -1.06 -3.24
C ASP A 537 -28.53 -1.08 -3.86
N THR A 538 -28.83 -0.04 -4.62
CA THR A 538 -29.93 0.04 -5.59
C THR A 538 -29.41 0.71 -6.87
N THR A 539 -30.26 0.92 -7.86
CA THR A 539 -29.89 1.63 -9.10
C THR A 539 -30.84 2.77 -9.39
N VAL A 540 -30.35 3.75 -10.14
CA VAL A 540 -31.15 4.82 -10.74
C VAL A 540 -30.84 4.91 -12.24
N THR A 541 -31.88 5.09 -13.06
CA THR A 541 -31.79 5.38 -14.49
C THR A 541 -32.70 6.54 -14.84
N ASN A 542 -32.34 7.27 -15.89
CA ASN A 542 -33.24 8.25 -16.48
C ASN A 542 -33.25 8.15 -18.00
N SER A 543 -34.43 8.20 -18.61
CA SER A 543 -34.60 8.14 -20.06
C SER A 543 -34.56 9.52 -20.72
N VAL A 544 -34.44 10.58 -19.93
CA VAL A 544 -34.34 11.97 -20.40
C VAL A 544 -33.12 12.64 -19.79
N THR A 545 -32.59 13.65 -20.48
CA THR A 545 -31.49 14.46 -19.98
C THR A 545 -31.95 15.33 -18.80
N GLY A 546 -31.11 15.49 -17.79
CA GLY A 546 -31.37 16.34 -16.64
C GLY A 546 -30.75 15.82 -15.35
N THR A 547 -30.75 16.67 -14.32
CA THR A 547 -30.33 16.28 -12.97
C THR A 547 -31.48 15.58 -12.27
N VAL A 548 -31.25 14.33 -11.84
CA VAL A 548 -32.18 13.55 -11.03
C VAL A 548 -31.77 13.71 -9.57
N ASN A 549 -32.68 14.22 -8.75
CA ASN A 549 -32.52 14.20 -7.29
C ASN A 549 -33.08 12.88 -6.77
N VAL A 550 -32.28 12.20 -5.96
CA VAL A 550 -32.66 10.96 -5.29
C VAL A 550 -32.71 11.23 -3.79
N SER A 551 -33.78 10.79 -3.13
CA SER A 551 -33.93 10.87 -1.68
C SER A 551 -34.32 9.53 -1.08
N GLY A 552 -33.94 9.33 0.17
CA GLY A 552 -34.28 8.18 0.99
C GLY A 552 -34.86 8.63 2.32
N ILE A 553 -35.92 7.98 2.79
CA ILE A 553 -36.54 8.23 4.10
C ILE A 553 -36.73 6.90 4.81
N LYS A 554 -36.38 6.81 6.10
CA LYS A 554 -36.57 5.62 6.91
C LYS A 554 -38.06 5.34 7.09
N VAL A 555 -38.53 4.16 6.73
CA VAL A 555 -39.92 3.75 6.94
C VAL A 555 -40.19 3.67 8.44
N GLY A 556 -41.16 4.46 8.93
CA GLY A 556 -41.50 4.52 10.35
C GLY A 556 -40.48 5.24 11.23
N GLY A 557 -39.51 5.97 10.64
CA GLY A 557 -38.51 6.75 11.36
C GLY A 557 -38.38 8.17 10.80
N SER A 558 -37.40 8.92 11.30
CA SER A 558 -37.11 10.30 10.86
C SER A 558 -35.82 10.45 10.05
N ALA A 559 -34.99 9.41 9.95
CA ALA A 559 -33.74 9.47 9.22
C ALA A 559 -33.97 9.66 7.72
N THR A 560 -33.20 10.57 7.11
CA THR A 560 -33.30 10.92 5.69
C THR A 560 -31.93 11.00 5.03
N GLY A 561 -31.89 10.89 3.71
CA GLY A 561 -30.68 11.09 2.91
C GLY A 561 -31.05 11.60 1.53
N SER A 562 -30.14 12.28 0.85
CA SER A 562 -30.36 12.74 -0.52
C SER A 562 -29.07 12.89 -1.31
N THR A 563 -29.15 12.66 -2.61
CA THR A 563 -28.06 12.86 -3.57
C THR A 563 -28.63 13.31 -4.92
N SER A 564 -27.75 13.61 -5.89
CA SER A 564 -28.16 13.93 -7.25
C SER A 564 -27.24 13.29 -8.29
N VAL A 565 -27.81 12.89 -9.42
CA VAL A 565 -27.08 12.30 -10.56
C VAL A 565 -27.47 13.06 -11.83
N SER A 566 -26.49 13.48 -12.63
CA SER A 566 -26.73 14.21 -13.88
C SER A 566 -26.76 13.27 -15.09
N PHE A 567 -27.90 13.17 -15.77
CA PHE A 567 -28.04 12.41 -17.01
C PHE A 567 -27.87 13.30 -18.24
N THR A 568 -26.95 12.94 -19.13
CA THR A 568 -26.64 13.70 -20.34
C THR A 568 -26.95 12.91 -21.61
N SER A 569 -27.17 13.62 -22.71
CA SER A 569 -27.11 13.04 -24.04
C SER A 569 -25.66 13.15 -24.51
N SER A 570 -24.97 12.04 -24.74
CA SER A 570 -23.75 12.04 -25.55
C SER A 570 -23.82 10.89 -26.53
N ASP A 571 -23.62 11.21 -27.80
CA ASP A 571 -23.16 10.25 -28.78
C ASP A 571 -21.65 10.06 -28.55
N PRO A 572 -21.18 8.88 -28.12
CA PRO A 572 -19.75 8.64 -27.89
C PRO A 572 -19.01 8.20 -29.15
N ASP A 573 -19.73 7.84 -30.22
CA ASP A 573 -19.13 7.31 -31.44
C ASP A 573 -18.59 8.47 -32.27
N ALA A 574 -17.37 8.31 -32.79
CA ALA A 574 -16.73 9.30 -33.65
C ALA A 574 -16.91 8.90 -35.13
N PRO A 575 -17.00 9.87 -36.05
CA PRO A 575 -17.23 9.56 -37.45
C PRO A 575 -16.03 8.78 -38.01
N THR A 576 -16.30 7.75 -38.79
CA THR A 576 -15.29 6.95 -39.50
C THR A 576 -15.54 6.99 -40.99
N ILE A 577 -14.48 6.85 -41.80
CA ILE A 577 -14.61 6.77 -43.27
C ILE A 577 -14.99 5.35 -43.64
N ILE A 578 -16.16 5.19 -44.28
CA ILE A 578 -16.65 3.90 -44.78
C ILE A 578 -16.08 3.59 -46.16
N SER A 579 -16.05 4.57 -47.06
CA SER A 579 -15.61 4.38 -48.45
C SER A 579 -15.32 5.71 -49.14
N HIS A 580 -14.58 5.66 -50.25
CA HIS A 580 -14.41 6.77 -51.18
C HIS A 580 -14.56 6.30 -52.63
N SER A 581 -14.83 7.25 -53.53
CA SER A 581 -14.83 7.05 -54.97
C SER A 581 -14.09 8.22 -55.63
N PRO A 582 -13.14 8.00 -56.54
CA PRO A 582 -12.64 6.71 -57.01
C PRO A 582 -12.13 5.79 -55.90
N ALA A 583 -12.18 4.49 -56.14
CA ALA A 583 -11.63 3.50 -55.21
C ALA A 583 -10.10 3.57 -55.23
N ASP A 584 -9.47 2.98 -54.22
CA ASP A 584 -8.01 2.86 -54.14
C ASP A 584 -7.47 2.09 -55.35
N ASP A 585 -6.28 2.45 -55.82
CA ASP A 585 -5.63 1.94 -57.03
C ASP A 585 -6.45 2.08 -58.34
N ALA A 586 -7.51 2.91 -58.38
CA ALA A 586 -8.32 3.04 -59.59
C ALA A 586 -7.54 3.73 -60.72
N THR A 587 -7.38 3.06 -61.87
CA THR A 587 -6.80 3.64 -63.10
C THR A 587 -7.88 4.06 -64.09
N ASP A 588 -7.46 4.78 -65.14
CA ASP A 588 -8.32 5.23 -66.24
C ASP A 588 -9.53 6.05 -65.78
N VAL A 589 -9.37 6.75 -64.65
CA VAL A 589 -10.41 7.62 -64.11
C VAL A 589 -10.59 8.81 -65.04
N ALA A 590 -11.84 9.09 -65.43
CA ALA A 590 -12.16 10.24 -66.27
C ALA A 590 -11.70 11.53 -65.60
N VAL A 591 -11.04 12.41 -66.35
CA VAL A 591 -10.57 13.72 -65.85
C VAL A 591 -11.71 14.65 -65.39
N THR A 592 -12.96 14.32 -65.72
CA THR A 592 -14.18 15.02 -65.30
C THR A 592 -14.85 14.40 -64.07
N THR A 593 -14.21 13.42 -63.42
CA THR A 593 -14.75 12.76 -62.23
C THR A 593 -15.03 13.75 -61.10
N VAL A 594 -16.05 13.47 -60.29
CA VAL A 594 -16.35 14.18 -59.04
C VAL A 594 -16.12 13.22 -57.89
N PRO A 595 -14.95 13.26 -57.23
CA PRO A 595 -14.65 12.36 -56.13
C PRO A 595 -15.57 12.57 -54.91
N TYR A 596 -15.80 11.53 -54.13
CA TYR A 596 -16.56 11.62 -52.88
C TYR A 596 -16.08 10.66 -51.79
N ILE A 597 -16.42 10.96 -50.53
CA ILE A 597 -16.10 10.18 -49.33
C ILE A 597 -17.38 9.96 -48.51
N THR A 598 -17.63 8.74 -48.03
CA THR A 598 -18.78 8.37 -47.19
C THR A 598 -18.32 8.07 -45.76
N PHE A 599 -19.07 8.58 -44.78
CA PHE A 599 -18.78 8.47 -43.35
C PHE A 599 -19.85 7.61 -42.63
N SER A 600 -19.53 7.10 -41.43
CA SER A 600 -20.42 6.25 -40.63
C SER A 600 -21.65 6.93 -40.06
N GLU A 601 -21.62 8.26 -39.96
CA GLU A 601 -22.66 9.07 -39.34
C GLU A 601 -22.70 10.49 -39.94
N ALA A 602 -23.70 11.27 -39.54
CA ALA A 602 -23.88 12.63 -40.03
C ALA A 602 -22.79 13.57 -39.48
N LEU A 603 -22.10 14.25 -40.39
CA LEU A 603 -21.06 15.21 -40.06
C LEU A 603 -21.62 16.58 -39.70
N LYS A 604 -20.96 17.27 -38.79
CA LYS A 604 -21.19 18.68 -38.50
C LYS A 604 -20.71 19.54 -39.65
N ALA A 605 -21.67 20.12 -40.37
CA ALA A 605 -21.45 20.89 -41.59
C ALA A 605 -20.38 21.99 -41.48
N SER A 606 -20.20 22.63 -40.32
CA SER A 606 -19.16 23.67 -40.14
C SER A 606 -17.72 23.14 -40.23
N THR A 607 -17.52 21.84 -40.04
CA THR A 607 -16.20 21.18 -40.11
C THR A 607 -15.90 20.59 -41.49
N VAL A 608 -16.89 20.55 -42.39
CA VAL A 608 -16.77 20.04 -43.76
C VAL A 608 -16.45 21.20 -44.69
N ASN A 609 -15.16 21.40 -44.97
CA ASN A 609 -14.65 22.51 -45.78
C ASN A 609 -13.33 22.13 -46.46
N SER A 610 -12.85 22.97 -47.39
CA SER A 610 -11.63 22.73 -48.18
C SER A 610 -10.31 22.81 -47.39
N THR A 611 -10.35 23.23 -46.12
CA THR A 611 -9.19 23.11 -45.22
C THR A 611 -9.07 21.68 -44.68
N ASN A 612 -10.21 21.10 -44.29
CA ASN A 612 -10.25 19.80 -43.62
C ASN A 612 -10.37 18.61 -44.58
N ILE A 613 -10.86 18.83 -45.80
CA ILE A 613 -11.06 17.79 -46.82
C ILE A 613 -10.53 18.32 -48.16
N GLN A 614 -9.57 17.63 -48.76
CA GLN A 614 -8.83 18.06 -49.95
C GLN A 614 -8.62 16.90 -50.92
N LEU A 615 -8.47 17.24 -52.21
CA LEU A 615 -7.91 16.36 -53.23
C LEU A 615 -6.51 16.87 -53.56
N LYS A 616 -5.51 15.97 -53.64
CA LYS A 616 -4.10 16.36 -53.80
C LYS A 616 -3.42 15.55 -54.89
N LYS A 617 -2.44 16.16 -55.57
CA LYS A 617 -1.59 15.44 -56.52
C LYS A 617 -0.61 14.55 -55.77
N TYR A 618 -0.48 13.31 -56.22
CA TYR A 618 0.38 12.32 -55.58
C TYR A 618 1.88 12.68 -55.71
N SER A 619 2.28 13.24 -56.85
CA SER A 619 3.67 13.54 -57.20
C SER A 619 4.34 14.58 -56.31
N ASP A 620 3.62 15.64 -55.93
CA ASP A 620 4.20 16.82 -55.27
C ASP A 620 3.38 17.34 -54.07
N ASN A 621 2.31 16.65 -53.68
CA ASN A 621 1.44 17.01 -52.57
C ASN A 621 0.77 18.40 -52.75
N SER A 622 0.67 18.90 -54.00
CA SER A 622 -0.04 20.13 -54.30
C SER A 622 -1.57 19.93 -54.21
N ASN A 623 -2.28 20.96 -53.74
CA ASN A 623 -3.73 20.93 -53.62
C ASN A 623 -4.38 21.10 -55.00
N VAL A 624 -5.41 20.31 -55.28
CA VAL A 624 -6.34 20.55 -56.38
C VAL A 624 -7.42 21.50 -55.88
N SER A 625 -7.58 22.66 -56.53
CA SER A 625 -8.67 23.58 -56.22
C SER A 625 -10.00 22.90 -56.48
N ALA A 626 -10.83 22.80 -55.43
CA ALA A 626 -12.10 22.09 -55.47
C ALA A 626 -13.08 22.65 -54.43
N THR A 627 -14.36 22.56 -54.74
CA THR A 627 -15.46 22.85 -53.82
C THR A 627 -15.88 21.59 -53.08
N VAL A 628 -15.97 21.65 -51.75
CA VAL A 628 -16.40 20.55 -50.87
C VAL A 628 -17.85 20.76 -50.45
N SER A 629 -18.70 19.74 -50.58
CA SER A 629 -20.12 19.81 -50.19
C SER A 629 -20.58 18.57 -49.44
N LEU A 630 -21.46 18.77 -48.45
CA LEU A 630 -22.05 17.72 -47.63
C LEU A 630 -23.45 17.36 -48.16
N VAL A 631 -23.69 16.08 -48.42
CA VAL A 631 -24.94 15.55 -49.01
C VAL A 631 -25.42 14.30 -48.27
N GLU A 632 -26.51 13.69 -48.75
CA GLU A 632 -27.07 12.43 -48.23
C GLU A 632 -27.28 12.41 -46.70
N GLY A 633 -28.01 13.41 -46.20
CA GLY A 633 -28.33 13.48 -44.77
C GLY A 633 -27.12 13.75 -43.87
N GLY A 634 -26.00 14.23 -44.43
CA GLY A 634 -24.80 14.56 -43.67
C GLY A 634 -23.71 13.49 -43.72
N THR A 635 -23.91 12.37 -44.41
CA THR A 635 -22.99 11.21 -44.37
C THR A 635 -22.04 11.12 -45.54
N ARG A 636 -22.23 11.89 -46.62
CA ARG A 636 -21.34 11.88 -47.80
C ARG A 636 -20.82 13.27 -48.13
N VAL A 637 -19.52 13.35 -48.40
CA VAL A 637 -18.82 14.56 -48.84
C VAL A 637 -18.42 14.42 -50.30
N ASN A 638 -18.92 15.31 -51.17
CA ASN A 638 -18.48 15.43 -52.56
C ASN A 638 -17.37 16.48 -52.69
N ILE A 639 -16.33 16.17 -53.45
CA ILE A 639 -15.22 17.05 -53.79
C ILE A 639 -15.33 17.34 -55.29
N THR A 640 -15.68 18.56 -55.66
CA THR A 640 -15.87 18.95 -57.07
C THR A 640 -14.67 19.79 -57.51
N PRO A 641 -13.73 19.24 -58.32
CA PRO A 641 -12.62 20.02 -58.86
C PRO A 641 -13.12 21.23 -59.67
N ASP A 642 -12.46 22.38 -59.50
CA ASP A 642 -12.86 23.62 -60.20
C ASP A 642 -12.55 23.57 -61.72
N SER A 643 -11.65 22.66 -62.12
CA SER A 643 -11.24 22.36 -63.49
C SER A 643 -11.03 20.86 -63.66
N SER A 644 -11.14 20.35 -64.90
CA SER A 644 -10.78 18.96 -65.21
C SER A 644 -9.40 18.60 -64.67
N LEU A 645 -9.27 17.39 -64.16
CA LEU A 645 -8.01 16.83 -63.70
C LEU A 645 -7.04 16.67 -64.88
N ALA A 646 -5.74 16.61 -64.61
CA ALA A 646 -4.75 16.35 -65.65
C ALA A 646 -4.82 14.87 -66.08
N ASN A 647 -4.59 14.59 -67.36
CA ASN A 647 -4.47 13.21 -67.86
C ASN A 647 -3.23 12.52 -67.27
N ASN A 648 -3.25 11.19 -67.21
CA ASN A 648 -2.17 10.34 -66.71
C ASN A 648 -1.55 10.85 -65.40
N THR A 649 -2.40 11.31 -64.48
CA THR A 649 -1.98 11.95 -63.24
C THR A 649 -2.63 11.25 -62.06
N GLN A 650 -1.81 10.95 -61.05
CA GLN A 650 -2.21 10.29 -59.83
C GLN A 650 -2.61 11.32 -58.75
N TYR A 651 -3.73 11.07 -58.06
CA TYR A 651 -4.32 11.91 -57.03
C TYR A 651 -4.68 11.08 -55.79
N TYR A 652 -4.80 11.72 -54.63
CA TYR A 652 -5.25 11.05 -53.40
C TYR A 652 -6.08 11.98 -52.51
N PHE A 653 -6.85 11.40 -51.60
CA PHE A 653 -7.70 12.12 -50.65
C PHE A 653 -6.93 12.56 -49.40
N ALA A 654 -7.14 13.80 -48.94
CA ALA A 654 -6.62 14.25 -47.65
C ALA A 654 -7.76 14.73 -46.75
N VAL A 655 -7.95 14.07 -45.60
CA VAL A 655 -9.02 14.32 -44.64
C VAL A 655 -8.42 14.45 -43.24
N SER A 656 -8.59 15.62 -42.62
CA SER A 656 -8.05 15.90 -41.28
C SER A 656 -8.95 15.37 -40.16
N THR A 657 -8.35 15.13 -38.99
CA THR A 657 -9.10 14.80 -37.75
C THR A 657 -9.95 15.96 -37.21
N SER A 658 -9.89 17.15 -37.82
CA SER A 658 -10.76 18.29 -37.45
C SER A 658 -12.19 18.16 -37.98
N VAL A 659 -12.48 17.15 -38.82
CA VAL A 659 -13.84 16.79 -39.21
C VAL A 659 -14.56 16.20 -38.00
N GLN A 660 -15.77 16.66 -37.69
CA GLN A 660 -16.56 16.22 -36.53
C GLN A 660 -17.95 15.76 -36.92
N ASP A 661 -18.57 14.92 -36.10
CA ASP A 661 -20.01 14.64 -36.11
C ASP A 661 -20.82 15.80 -35.48
N GLU A 662 -22.16 15.67 -35.50
CA GLU A 662 -23.06 16.65 -34.88
C GLU A 662 -22.90 16.78 -33.35
N ALA A 663 -22.45 15.73 -32.66
CA ALA A 663 -22.16 15.73 -31.21
C ALA A 663 -20.80 16.35 -30.87
N GLY A 664 -19.95 16.60 -31.86
CA GLY A 664 -18.63 17.20 -31.73
C GLY A 664 -17.49 16.20 -31.57
N ASN A 665 -17.69 14.89 -31.74
CA ASN A 665 -16.59 13.95 -31.73
C ASN A 665 -15.80 14.07 -33.04
N ALA A 666 -14.47 14.01 -32.93
CA ALA A 666 -13.54 14.23 -34.03
C ALA A 666 -13.20 12.92 -34.75
N LEU A 667 -13.05 12.97 -36.08
CA LEU A 667 -12.57 11.86 -36.89
C LEU A 667 -11.24 11.34 -36.32
N VAL A 668 -11.19 10.05 -36.03
CA VAL A 668 -10.05 9.42 -35.34
C VAL A 668 -8.83 9.26 -36.25
N THR A 669 -9.06 8.81 -37.49
CA THR A 669 -7.99 8.48 -38.44
C THR A 669 -8.04 9.42 -39.64
N ALA A 670 -7.00 10.23 -39.81
CA ALA A 670 -6.84 11.09 -40.97
C ALA A 670 -6.46 10.30 -42.24
N LEU A 671 -6.89 10.82 -43.39
CA LEU A 671 -6.25 10.50 -44.68
C LEU A 671 -5.20 11.58 -44.95
N ASP A 672 -3.95 11.20 -45.11
CA ASP A 672 -2.85 12.15 -45.30
C ASP A 672 -1.74 11.59 -46.18
N VAL A 673 -0.62 12.32 -46.29
CA VAL A 673 0.53 11.90 -47.10
C VAL A 673 1.17 10.58 -46.62
N GLY A 674 1.00 10.22 -45.34
CA GLY A 674 1.50 8.98 -44.77
C GLY A 674 0.63 7.77 -45.07
N SER A 675 -0.65 7.97 -45.38
CA SER A 675 -1.61 6.91 -45.75
C SER A 675 -2.02 6.93 -47.23
N ARG A 676 -1.50 7.85 -48.04
CA ARG A 676 -1.92 8.07 -49.44
C ARG A 676 -1.88 6.86 -50.37
N ASP A 677 -1.12 5.83 -50.04
CA ASP A 677 -1.02 4.59 -50.83
C ASP A 677 -2.25 3.67 -50.65
N SER A 678 -3.22 4.07 -49.81
CA SER A 678 -4.45 3.31 -49.57
C SER A 678 -5.73 4.10 -49.91
N HIS A 679 -5.60 5.21 -50.63
CA HIS A 679 -6.70 6.08 -51.04
C HIS A 679 -6.35 6.97 -52.24
N GLU A 680 -5.68 6.38 -53.23
CA GLU A 680 -5.27 7.07 -54.46
C GLU A 680 -6.04 6.60 -55.71
N PHE A 681 -5.99 7.42 -56.77
CA PHE A 681 -6.39 7.00 -58.12
C PHE A 681 -5.59 7.72 -59.21
N THR A 682 -5.53 7.12 -60.40
CA THR A 682 -4.86 7.65 -61.60
C THR A 682 -5.86 7.93 -62.73
N THR A 683 -5.74 9.10 -63.36
CA THR A 683 -6.55 9.50 -64.51
C THR A 683 -6.08 8.89 -65.84
N VAL A 684 -6.97 8.82 -66.83
CA VAL A 684 -6.73 8.24 -68.17
C VAL A 684 -5.57 8.88 -68.95
N ALA A 685 -4.85 8.10 -69.78
CA ALA A 685 -3.77 8.54 -70.70
C ALA A 685 -4.24 8.67 -72.18
N ILE A 686 -3.48 9.35 -73.06
CA ILE A 686 -3.78 9.56 -74.50
C ILE A 686 -2.65 9.00 -75.40
N GLU A 687 -3.00 8.37 -76.54
CA GLU A 687 -2.08 7.82 -77.59
C GLU A 687 -1.54 8.91 -78.56
N PRO A 688 -0.30 8.79 -79.10
CA PRO A 688 0.38 9.89 -79.83
C PRO A 688 -0.07 10.15 -81.28
N VAL A 689 -0.36 9.13 -82.11
CA VAL A 689 -0.93 9.29 -83.46
C VAL A 689 -1.87 8.13 -83.82
N VAL A 690 -3.01 8.45 -84.43
CA VAL A 690 -4.03 7.51 -84.91
C VAL A 690 -4.35 7.82 -86.36
N VAL A 691 -4.31 6.82 -87.24
CA VAL A 691 -4.82 6.94 -88.62
C VAL A 691 -6.33 6.75 -88.59
N ASP A 692 -7.07 7.83 -88.85
CA ASP A 692 -8.53 7.81 -88.87
C ASP A 692 -9.07 7.13 -90.13
N GLU A 693 -8.51 7.50 -91.31
CA GLU A 693 -9.03 7.07 -92.61
C GLU A 693 -7.96 7.20 -93.70
N ILE A 694 -8.01 6.30 -94.70
CA ILE A 694 -7.27 6.42 -95.97
C ILE A 694 -8.26 6.32 -97.12
N VAL A 695 -8.32 7.35 -97.97
CA VAL A 695 -9.22 7.43 -99.13
C VAL A 695 -8.39 7.29 -100.41
N ALA A 696 -8.80 6.42 -101.33
CA ALA A 696 -8.17 6.29 -102.65
C ALA A 696 -8.91 7.16 -103.66
N GLU A 697 -8.37 8.33 -103.98
CA GLU A 697 -8.92 9.22 -105.01
C GLU A 697 -8.63 8.70 -106.42
N SER A 698 -7.44 8.16 -106.63
CA SER A 698 -7.07 7.43 -107.85
C SER A 698 -6.27 6.17 -107.49
N SER A 699 -6.92 5.01 -107.64
CA SER A 699 -6.29 3.68 -107.45
C SER A 699 -5.89 3.02 -108.77
N THR A 700 -6.09 3.70 -109.90
CA THR A 700 -5.67 3.26 -111.24
C THR A 700 -4.81 4.34 -111.86
N ALA A 701 -3.72 3.95 -112.52
CA ALA A 701 -2.75 4.88 -113.06
C ALA A 701 -2.30 4.50 -114.48
N THR A 702 -1.78 5.47 -115.22
CA THR A 702 -1.10 5.26 -116.49
C THR A 702 0.41 5.41 -116.27
N ALA A 703 1.18 4.44 -116.75
CA ALA A 703 2.64 4.49 -116.71
C ALA A 703 3.17 5.47 -117.76
N ASP A 704 3.21 6.76 -117.44
CA ASP A 704 3.63 7.83 -118.34
C ASP A 704 4.61 8.86 -117.71
N ASP A 705 5.22 8.51 -116.58
CA ASP A 705 6.13 9.36 -115.80
C ASP A 705 5.48 10.63 -115.20
N THR A 706 4.14 10.71 -115.13
CA THR A 706 3.42 11.82 -114.50
C THR A 706 2.74 11.42 -113.18
N TYR A 707 2.66 12.35 -112.23
CA TYR A 707 1.88 12.21 -110.99
C TYR A 707 0.39 12.35 -111.23
N ILE A 708 -0.03 13.21 -112.18
CA ILE A 708 -1.45 13.48 -112.43
C ILE A 708 -2.21 12.26 -112.96
N ASN A 709 -1.52 11.40 -113.72
CA ASN A 709 -2.06 10.11 -114.16
C ASN A 709 -1.60 8.95 -113.26
N GLY A 710 -0.99 9.27 -112.11
CA GLY A 710 -0.49 8.34 -111.10
C GLY A 710 -1.55 7.90 -110.08
N TRP A 711 -1.09 7.27 -109.00
CA TRP A 711 -1.95 6.97 -107.86
C TRP A 711 -2.04 8.15 -106.90
N HIS A 712 -3.22 8.33 -106.31
CA HIS A 712 -3.52 9.42 -105.39
C HIS A 712 -4.36 8.91 -104.21
N TYR A 713 -3.84 9.10 -103.00
CA TYR A 713 -4.49 8.73 -101.75
C TYR A 713 -4.54 9.91 -100.78
N ILE A 714 -5.60 10.02 -100.00
CA ILE A 714 -5.76 11.00 -98.93
C ILE A 714 -5.67 10.28 -97.60
N TYR A 715 -4.80 10.75 -96.70
CA TYR A 715 -4.69 10.26 -95.34
C TYR A 715 -5.31 11.27 -94.39
N ARG A 716 -6.17 10.79 -93.48
CA ARG A 716 -6.71 11.57 -92.35
C ARG A 716 -6.22 10.94 -91.06
N ILE A 717 -5.60 11.75 -90.22
CA ILE A 717 -5.01 11.31 -88.96
C ILE A 717 -5.46 12.21 -87.81
N THR A 718 -5.47 11.66 -86.60
CA THR A 718 -5.57 12.39 -85.34
C THR A 718 -4.23 12.26 -84.60
N VAL A 719 -3.59 13.37 -84.26
CA VAL A 719 -2.37 13.40 -83.44
C VAL A 719 -2.66 14.05 -82.09
N ASN A 720 -1.84 13.78 -81.08
CA ASN A 720 -1.95 14.49 -79.80
C ASN A 720 -1.71 16.01 -80.02
N THR A 721 -2.37 16.87 -79.23
CA THR A 721 -2.31 18.33 -79.38
C THR A 721 -0.90 18.91 -79.22
N ASP A 722 -0.02 18.18 -78.54
CA ASP A 722 1.36 18.58 -78.24
C ASP A 722 2.33 18.25 -79.39
N GLU A 723 1.96 17.37 -80.31
CA GLU A 723 2.76 17.03 -81.49
C GLU A 723 2.85 18.24 -82.42
N THR A 724 4.02 18.53 -82.98
CA THR A 724 4.23 19.73 -83.82
C THR A 724 4.73 19.43 -85.22
N ASP A 725 5.35 18.27 -85.42
CA ASP A 725 5.97 17.88 -86.68
C ASP A 725 5.39 16.56 -87.19
N LEU A 726 5.36 16.40 -88.51
CA LEU A 726 4.88 15.20 -89.19
C LEU A 726 5.87 14.76 -90.27
N SER A 727 6.24 13.48 -90.27
CA SER A 727 7.06 12.85 -91.32
C SER A 727 6.37 11.59 -91.85
N VAL A 728 6.44 11.39 -93.16
CA VAL A 728 5.79 10.27 -93.86
C VAL A 728 6.82 9.54 -94.73
N LYS A 729 6.78 8.21 -94.69
CA LYS A 729 7.58 7.35 -95.56
C LYS A 729 6.76 6.20 -96.11
N PHE A 730 7.22 5.63 -97.22
CA PHE A 730 6.62 4.46 -97.85
C PHE A 730 7.69 3.46 -98.24
N THR A 731 7.43 2.17 -98.09
CA THR A 731 8.25 1.16 -98.77
C THR A 731 8.08 1.28 -100.29
N ASP A 732 9.02 0.73 -101.05
CA ASP A 732 8.85 0.60 -102.50
C ASP A 732 7.52 -0.13 -102.80
N TRP A 733 6.91 0.20 -103.93
CA TRP A 733 5.67 -0.44 -104.36
C TRP A 733 6.02 -1.75 -105.05
N ASP A 734 5.60 -2.86 -104.45
CA ASP A 734 5.84 -4.20 -104.96
C ASP A 734 4.66 -4.65 -105.83
N ASN A 735 4.92 -5.14 -107.04
CA ASN A 735 3.90 -5.79 -107.87
C ASN A 735 3.46 -7.10 -107.18
N ALA A 736 2.16 -7.29 -107.00
CA ALA A 736 1.61 -8.47 -106.33
C ALA A 736 1.84 -9.77 -107.13
N ASP A 737 2.04 -9.67 -108.44
CA ASP A 737 2.12 -10.80 -109.37
C ASP A 737 3.52 -11.00 -109.98
N THR A 738 4.42 -10.02 -109.85
CA THR A 738 5.78 -10.07 -110.41
C THR A 738 6.83 -9.62 -109.39
N THR A 739 8.12 -9.69 -109.75
CA THR A 739 9.21 -9.14 -108.91
C THR A 739 9.53 -7.68 -109.24
N ASP A 740 8.69 -7.02 -110.04
CA ASP A 740 8.89 -5.63 -110.44
C ASP A 740 8.49 -4.71 -109.29
N THR A 741 9.29 -3.67 -109.06
CA THR A 741 9.03 -2.67 -108.02
C THR A 741 9.06 -1.27 -108.60
N ILE A 742 8.32 -0.35 -107.97
CA ILE A 742 8.43 1.09 -108.22
C ILE A 742 9.02 1.71 -106.96
N ALA A 743 10.21 2.30 -107.08
CA ALA A 743 10.88 2.93 -105.96
C ALA A 743 10.00 4.04 -105.37
N ALA A 744 9.83 4.09 -104.04
CA ALA A 744 9.11 5.20 -103.40
C ALA A 744 9.90 6.51 -103.56
N ASN A 745 11.22 6.44 -103.30
CA ASN A 745 12.12 7.57 -103.46
C ASN A 745 12.24 7.97 -104.94
N GLY A 746 11.96 9.24 -105.22
CA GLY A 746 11.93 9.82 -106.56
C GLY A 746 10.58 9.74 -107.28
N ASN A 747 9.64 8.90 -106.81
CA ASN A 747 8.33 8.73 -107.45
C ASN A 747 7.15 9.14 -106.58
N MET A 748 7.36 9.54 -105.32
CA MET A 748 6.28 9.92 -104.42
C MET A 748 6.37 11.39 -103.94
N ARG A 749 5.19 11.98 -103.73
CA ARG A 749 5.00 13.33 -103.16
C ARG A 749 3.92 13.29 -102.09
N VAL A 750 4.11 14.03 -101.01
CA VAL A 750 3.06 14.40 -100.05
C VAL A 750 2.69 15.84 -100.28
N LEU A 751 1.41 16.14 -100.44
CA LEU A 751 0.88 17.49 -100.55
C LEU A 751 0.09 17.83 -99.29
N PHE A 752 0.40 18.99 -98.73
CA PHE A 752 -0.14 19.42 -97.46
C PHE A 752 -0.45 20.91 -97.48
N ASN A 753 -1.68 21.26 -97.09
CA ASN A 753 -2.06 22.66 -96.91
C ASN A 753 -1.55 23.18 -95.56
N SER A 754 -0.49 23.99 -95.58
CA SER A 754 0.19 24.49 -94.38
C SER A 754 -0.58 25.57 -93.61
N VAL A 755 -1.78 25.95 -94.08
CA VAL A 755 -2.65 26.93 -93.42
C VAL A 755 -3.87 26.28 -92.76
N THR A 756 -4.39 25.21 -93.35
CA THR A 756 -5.69 24.62 -92.94
C THR A 756 -5.59 23.18 -92.46
N ALA A 757 -4.42 22.54 -92.60
CA ALA A 757 -4.24 21.09 -92.45
C ALA A 757 -5.16 20.22 -93.34
N ASN A 758 -5.86 20.82 -94.32
CA ASN A 758 -6.72 20.11 -95.26
C ASN A 758 -5.96 19.82 -96.56
N GLY A 759 -5.10 18.81 -96.58
CA GLY A 759 -4.52 18.19 -97.80
C GLY A 759 -4.53 19.07 -99.06
N LEU A 760 -5.22 18.64 -100.11
CA LEU A 760 -5.47 19.43 -101.33
C LEU A 760 -6.86 20.09 -101.43
N GLY A 761 -7.89 19.48 -100.85
CA GLY A 761 -9.29 19.86 -101.10
C GLY A 761 -9.72 19.66 -102.56
N ALA A 762 -10.82 20.30 -102.99
CA ALA A 762 -11.36 20.17 -104.35
C ALA A 762 -10.72 21.18 -105.31
N VAL A 763 -9.71 20.77 -106.07
CA VAL A 763 -9.00 21.62 -107.06
C VAL A 763 -9.32 21.16 -108.49
N VAL A 764 -9.67 22.09 -109.38
CA VAL A 764 -9.95 21.82 -110.80
C VAL A 764 -8.77 22.32 -111.66
N GLY A 765 -8.18 21.43 -112.46
CA GLY A 765 -7.12 21.78 -113.42
C GLY A 765 -5.68 21.63 -112.91
N LEU A 766 -5.45 20.76 -111.91
CA LEU A 766 -4.11 20.39 -111.41
C LEU A 766 -3.19 19.94 -112.55
N THR A 767 -1.97 20.48 -112.56
CA THR A 767 -0.88 20.08 -113.46
C THR A 767 0.18 19.28 -112.70
N ASP A 768 1.03 18.56 -113.45
CA ASP A 768 2.12 17.78 -112.85
C ASP A 768 3.11 18.67 -112.06
N SER A 769 3.36 19.89 -112.56
CA SER A 769 4.19 20.89 -111.86
C SER A 769 3.57 21.36 -110.55
N ASP A 770 2.24 21.47 -110.47
CA ASP A 770 1.57 21.81 -109.20
C ASP A 770 1.77 20.71 -108.16
N ILE A 771 1.81 19.44 -108.58
CA ILE A 771 2.09 18.30 -107.69
C ILE A 771 3.58 18.28 -107.28
N GLU A 772 4.48 18.57 -108.19
CA GLU A 772 5.92 18.51 -107.92
C GLU A 772 6.43 19.67 -107.07
N ASP A 773 5.99 20.90 -107.35
CA ASP A 773 6.51 22.13 -106.74
C ASP A 773 5.60 22.71 -105.64
N GLY A 774 4.36 22.22 -105.53
CA GLY A 774 3.31 22.84 -104.70
C GLY A 774 2.69 24.08 -105.37
N PHE A 775 1.63 24.60 -104.77
CA PHE A 775 0.90 25.77 -105.29
C PHE A 775 0.09 26.46 -104.20
N GLY A 776 0.05 27.80 -104.21
CA GLY A 776 -0.70 28.56 -103.22
C GLY A 776 -0.26 28.27 -101.78
N ASP A 777 -1.19 27.80 -100.95
CA ASP A 777 -0.95 27.39 -99.56
C ASP A 777 -0.69 25.88 -99.43
N VAL A 778 -0.55 25.16 -100.55
CA VAL A 778 -0.26 23.72 -100.58
C VAL A 778 1.22 23.54 -100.87
N ASP A 779 1.93 23.02 -99.87
CA ASP A 779 3.33 22.65 -99.97
C ASP A 779 3.45 21.20 -100.48
N SER A 780 4.47 20.95 -101.29
CA SER A 780 4.80 19.61 -101.79
C SER A 780 6.13 19.12 -101.21
N TYR A 781 6.11 17.87 -100.75
CA TYR A 781 7.23 17.21 -100.10
C TYR A 781 7.58 15.95 -100.89
N ALA A 782 8.81 15.88 -101.42
CA ALA A 782 9.36 14.61 -101.90
C ALA A 782 9.44 13.65 -100.73
N ILE A 783 9.03 12.39 -100.91
CA ILE A 783 9.12 11.34 -99.89
C ILE A 783 9.73 10.06 -100.48
N GLY A 784 10.21 9.18 -99.60
CA GLY A 784 10.87 7.93 -99.99
C GLY A 784 10.72 6.83 -98.95
N ASN A 785 11.72 5.96 -98.86
CA ASN A 785 11.71 4.78 -98.00
C ASN A 785 12.28 5.03 -96.59
N ASP A 786 12.88 6.20 -96.38
CA ASP A 786 13.31 6.71 -95.07
C ASP A 786 12.64 8.06 -94.77
N TYR A 787 12.41 8.38 -93.49
CA TYR A 787 11.89 9.70 -93.10
C TYR A 787 12.85 10.83 -93.50
N THR A 788 14.14 10.53 -93.63
CA THR A 788 15.17 11.48 -94.11
C THR A 788 15.10 11.77 -95.61
N ASP A 789 14.34 11.00 -96.39
CA ASP A 789 14.05 11.32 -97.81
C ASP A 789 13.04 12.46 -97.95
N GLN A 790 12.33 12.83 -96.86
CA GLN A 790 11.34 13.90 -96.90
C GLN A 790 12.02 15.26 -97.16
N SER A 791 11.69 15.90 -98.29
CA SER A 791 12.29 17.18 -98.70
C SER A 791 11.25 18.13 -99.33
N PRO A 792 11.05 19.38 -98.83
CA PRO A 792 11.65 19.98 -97.62
C PRO A 792 11.43 19.13 -96.36
N SER A 793 12.03 19.45 -95.20
CA SER A 793 12.06 18.55 -94.02
C SER A 793 10.67 18.24 -93.40
N VAL A 794 10.58 18.04 -92.08
CA VAL A 794 9.30 17.71 -91.41
C VAL A 794 8.17 18.68 -91.80
N ILE A 795 6.95 18.16 -91.93
CA ILE A 795 5.74 18.95 -92.17
C ILE A 795 5.36 19.59 -90.83
N ASP A 796 5.35 20.91 -90.76
CA ASP A 796 4.88 21.64 -89.58
C ASP A 796 3.35 21.56 -89.51
N ILE A 797 2.86 20.90 -88.46
CA ILE A 797 1.43 20.78 -88.19
C ILE A 797 1.00 21.66 -87.01
N SER A 798 1.91 22.46 -86.44
CA SER A 798 1.68 23.23 -85.21
C SER A 798 0.47 24.17 -85.32
N GLY A 799 -0.49 24.00 -84.41
CA GLY A 799 -1.70 24.81 -84.39
C GLY A 799 -2.66 24.62 -85.57
N LEU A 800 -2.43 23.63 -86.45
CA LEU A 800 -3.30 23.36 -87.59
C LEU A 800 -4.27 22.22 -87.29
N ASP A 801 -5.58 22.45 -87.37
CA ASP A 801 -6.58 21.43 -87.03
C ASP A 801 -7.80 21.52 -87.95
N THR A 802 -8.13 20.41 -88.59
CA THR A 802 -9.29 20.30 -89.48
C THR A 802 -10.61 20.12 -88.73
N SER A 803 -10.59 19.83 -87.41
CA SER A 803 -11.81 19.66 -86.61
C SER A 803 -11.72 20.32 -85.23
N SER A 804 -12.47 21.40 -85.02
CA SER A 804 -12.54 22.07 -83.70
C SER A 804 -13.39 21.34 -82.65
N VAL A 805 -13.81 20.09 -82.92
CA VAL A 805 -14.79 19.36 -82.09
C VAL A 805 -14.35 17.94 -81.71
N ARG A 806 -13.29 17.42 -82.34
CA ARG A 806 -12.73 16.11 -81.99
C ARG A 806 -11.50 16.35 -81.09
N ASP A 807 -11.28 15.46 -80.12
CA ASP A 807 -10.08 15.52 -79.27
C ASP A 807 -8.84 15.08 -80.07
N GLY A 808 -7.70 15.72 -79.81
CA GLY A 808 -6.50 15.63 -80.65
C GLY A 808 -6.59 16.52 -81.89
N ARG A 809 -5.48 16.74 -82.57
CA ARG A 809 -5.38 17.57 -83.77
C ARG A 809 -5.64 16.72 -85.01
N GLN A 810 -6.63 17.07 -85.82
CA GLN A 810 -6.93 16.34 -87.05
C GLN A 810 -6.18 16.93 -88.24
N VAL A 811 -5.37 16.11 -88.90
CA VAL A 811 -4.51 16.50 -90.02
C VAL A 811 -4.86 15.65 -91.24
N GLN A 812 -4.92 16.28 -92.41
CA GLN A 812 -5.11 15.61 -93.69
C GLN A 812 -3.96 15.93 -94.65
N PHE A 813 -3.45 14.93 -95.36
CA PHE A 813 -2.49 15.12 -96.45
C PHE A 813 -2.77 14.17 -97.62
N ASP A 814 -2.33 14.59 -98.81
CA ASP A 814 -2.52 13.88 -100.06
C ASP A 814 -1.19 13.23 -100.47
N VAL A 815 -1.22 11.99 -100.94
CA VAL A 815 -0.05 11.22 -101.37
C VAL A 815 -0.19 10.90 -102.85
N TYR A 816 0.74 11.38 -103.65
CA TYR A 816 0.82 11.09 -105.08
C TYR A 816 1.98 10.15 -105.39
N THR A 817 1.76 9.22 -106.30
CA THR A 817 2.78 8.31 -106.83
C THR A 817 2.77 8.36 -108.35
N LYS A 818 3.85 8.84 -108.97
CA LYS A 818 4.02 8.73 -110.43
C LYS A 818 4.53 7.34 -110.82
N LEU A 819 4.10 6.86 -111.98
CA LEU A 819 4.50 5.55 -112.48
C LEU A 819 5.47 5.71 -113.66
N PRO A 820 6.71 5.22 -113.55
CA PRO A 820 7.66 5.25 -114.66
C PRO A 820 7.11 4.60 -115.93
N VAL A 821 7.46 5.09 -117.12
CA VAL A 821 6.97 4.53 -118.41
C VAL A 821 7.28 3.04 -118.61
N THR A 822 8.24 2.50 -117.84
CA THR A 822 8.62 1.07 -117.85
C THR A 822 7.79 0.21 -116.90
N THR A 823 6.84 0.79 -116.16
CA THR A 823 6.05 0.07 -115.15
C THR A 823 5.20 -1.03 -115.79
N VAL A 824 5.29 -2.25 -115.26
CA VAL A 824 4.51 -3.39 -115.74
C VAL A 824 3.06 -3.28 -115.24
N PRO A 825 2.04 -3.50 -116.08
CA PRO A 825 0.65 -3.53 -115.64
C PRO A 825 0.42 -4.59 -114.55
N GLY A 826 -0.23 -4.22 -113.44
CA GLY A 826 -0.50 -5.13 -112.33
C GLY A 826 -1.05 -4.41 -111.11
N PHE A 827 -1.29 -5.16 -110.05
CA PHE A 827 -1.64 -4.63 -108.74
C PHE A 827 -0.35 -4.41 -107.94
N TYR A 828 -0.23 -3.27 -107.26
CA TYR A 828 0.92 -2.97 -106.42
C TYR A 828 0.49 -2.70 -104.99
N THR A 829 1.36 -3.04 -104.04
CA THR A 829 1.15 -2.77 -102.62
C THR A 829 2.38 -2.09 -102.01
N THR A 830 2.15 -1.27 -100.99
CA THR A 830 3.20 -0.62 -100.20
C THR A 830 2.77 -0.59 -98.73
N THR A 831 3.71 -0.31 -97.83
CA THR A 831 3.46 -0.01 -96.42
C THR A 831 3.92 1.40 -96.12
N TYR A 832 3.13 2.13 -95.32
CA TYR A 832 3.44 3.50 -94.92
C TYR A 832 3.93 3.55 -93.46
N GLY A 833 4.70 4.58 -93.14
CA GLY A 833 5.05 4.97 -91.77
C GLY A 833 4.75 6.44 -91.56
N ILE A 834 4.19 6.76 -90.39
CA ILE A 834 3.95 8.14 -89.94
C ILE A 834 4.72 8.33 -88.64
N GLN A 835 5.48 9.42 -88.55
CA GLN A 835 6.20 9.83 -87.35
C GLN A 835 5.80 11.25 -86.96
N VAL A 836 5.60 11.43 -85.66
CA VAL A 836 5.39 12.71 -84.98
C VAL A 836 6.48 12.89 -83.90
N ASN A 837 6.67 14.10 -83.37
CA ASN A 837 7.83 14.51 -82.54
C ASN A 837 7.48 14.83 -81.09
#